data_AF-F8GN82-F1
#
_entry.id   AF-F8GN82-F1
#
_cell.length_a   1.000
_cell.length_b   1.000
_cell.length_c   1.000
_cell.angle_alpha   90.00
_cell.angle_beta   90.00
_cell.angle_gamma   90.00
#
_symmetry.space_group_name_H-M   'P 1'
#
loop_
_entity.id
_entity.type
_entity.pdbx_description
1 polymer ?
#
loop_
_entity_poly.entity_id
_entity_poly.type
_entity_poly.pdbx_seq_one_letter_code
_entity_poly.pdbx_strand_id
1 'polypeptide(L)'
;MNMMSNKEVGFADLLQNGQTLKQHRDGIIERTKATGHYNGLEKLEFRDSDPIGYEKLFSKLRGGLVHARETAKKIAASPIVEQEGELCFTLYNAAGDCVLTSTGIIIHVGTMGAAIKYMIENNWEANPCINPGDMFTTNDCAIGNVHPCDIATIVPIFWKGRLIGWVGGVTHVIDTGSVTPGSMSTGQTQRFGDGYMITCRKTGVNDEPLRDWLHESQRSVRTPKYWILDEKTRIAGCHMIRDLVEEVIRADGIEAYEKFTYEVIEEGRRGLQSRIKAMTLPGKYRKVSFVDVPYKHDDVQVSNAFAKLDSIMHSPVEMTIKPDGKWRLDFEGASRWGWHTFNAHQVAFTSGIWVMMCQTLVPTQRINDGAYFATEFRLPKGTWCNPDDRRTGHAYAWHFLVSGWAALWRGLSQSYFSRGYLEEVNAGNANTSNWLQGGGINQDGEIHAVNSFEASSCGTGACAVKDGLNHAAAIWNPEGDMGDIEIWEMAEPLLYLGRNVKANSGGYGKYRGGCGFETLRMVWNAQDWTMFFMGNGFMNSDWGMMGGYPSATGYRFEAHKTGLDKRIAIGDSLPLGGDIDPGDPDYERHIDATAVVKRDKQCITTEDCYANHDLYLNYLRGGPGFGDPIDRDPKAIEADLNQKFLLPEYAQKVYGAVFTQDAKGVFTVDAGKTQARRAEIRKERLARSLPTREWMKEERERILNKHSSVQVQHMFATSFALSEKFTREFKAFWNLPADWQLLEEELGVPSYGAKHRMDLSLLPDVTTVVQVEE
;
A
#
# COMPACT_ATOMS: atom_id res chain seq x y z
N MET A 1 40.49 29.56 -26.78
CA MET A 1 41.76 28.95 -26.35
C MET A 1 42.00 29.33 -24.89
N ASN A 2 41.56 28.46 -23.98
CA ASN A 2 42.14 28.25 -22.66
C ASN A 2 41.61 26.87 -22.26
N MET A 3 42.41 25.86 -22.57
CA MET A 3 42.16 24.45 -22.29
C MET A 3 42.13 24.25 -20.78
N MET A 4 40.95 23.98 -20.21
CA MET A 4 40.89 23.26 -18.94
C MET A 4 41.06 21.78 -19.25
N SER A 5 42.04 21.19 -18.59
CA SER A 5 42.51 19.82 -18.77
C SER A 5 41.43 18.77 -18.46
N ASN A 6 41.30 17.79 -19.34
CA ASN A 6 40.75 16.47 -19.06
C ASN A 6 41.53 15.79 -17.92
N LYS A 7 41.18 16.08 -16.66
CA LYS A 7 41.63 15.29 -15.51
C LYS A 7 40.51 14.33 -15.12
N GLU A 8 40.73 13.08 -15.52
CA GLU A 8 40.29 11.84 -14.87
C GLU A 8 38.78 11.65 -14.70
N VAL A 9 38.10 11.33 -15.81
CA VAL A 9 36.82 10.62 -15.75
C VAL A 9 37.12 9.13 -15.63
N GLY A 10 36.77 8.55 -14.49
CA GLY A 10 36.91 7.13 -14.18
C GLY A 10 37.73 6.89 -12.92
N PHE A 11 37.16 7.12 -11.74
CA PHE A 11 37.72 6.54 -10.52
C PHE A 11 37.60 5.01 -10.65
N ALA A 12 38.68 4.35 -11.09
CA ALA A 12 38.75 2.89 -11.23
C ALA A 12 38.73 2.14 -9.88
N ASP A 13 38.29 2.81 -8.81
CA ASP A 13 38.36 2.34 -7.43
C ASP A 13 37.37 3.18 -6.59
N LEU A 14 36.08 2.87 -6.67
CA LEU A 14 35.04 3.61 -5.95
C LEU A 14 35.14 3.42 -4.43
N LEU A 15 35.54 2.25 -3.97
CA LEU A 15 35.57 1.90 -2.55
C LEU A 15 36.98 1.99 -1.98
N GLN A 16 37.12 2.35 -0.71
CA GLN A 16 38.43 2.48 -0.05
C GLN A 16 39.23 1.16 -0.03
N ASN A 17 38.54 0.02 -0.11
CA ASN A 17 39.13 -1.32 0.00
C ASN A 17 39.58 -1.93 -1.34
N GLY A 18 39.50 -1.20 -2.47
CA GLY A 18 39.88 -1.74 -3.77
C GLY A 18 38.85 -2.63 -4.46
N GLN A 19 37.70 -2.87 -3.83
CA GLN A 19 36.63 -3.71 -4.38
C GLN A 19 35.71 -2.89 -5.28
N THR A 20 35.18 -3.54 -6.32
CA THR A 20 33.97 -3.07 -7.01
C THR A 20 32.78 -3.11 -6.06
N LEU A 21 31.71 -2.36 -6.36
CA LEU A 21 30.47 -2.39 -5.58
C LEU A 21 29.88 -3.79 -5.50
N LYS A 22 29.94 -4.54 -6.62
CA LYS A 22 29.45 -5.91 -6.69
C LYS A 22 30.24 -6.84 -5.78
N GLN A 23 31.58 -6.83 -5.86
CA GLN A 23 32.43 -7.65 -5.00
C GLN A 23 32.20 -7.34 -3.52
N HIS A 24 32.00 -6.06 -3.18
CA HIS A 24 31.73 -5.64 -1.81
C HIS A 24 30.40 -6.21 -1.29
N ARG A 25 29.32 -6.03 -2.05
CA ARG A 25 27.99 -6.55 -1.72
C ARG A 25 27.96 -8.08 -1.67
N ASP A 26 28.54 -8.76 -2.65
CA ASP A 26 28.61 -10.22 -2.71
C ASP A 26 29.30 -10.76 -1.43
N GLY A 27 30.41 -10.15 -1.01
CA GLY A 27 31.10 -10.52 0.23
C GLY A 27 30.25 -10.31 1.49
N ILE A 28 29.44 -9.26 1.57
CA ILE A 28 28.51 -9.03 2.68
C ILE A 28 27.46 -10.15 2.74
N ILE A 29 26.89 -10.50 1.58
CA ILE A 29 25.86 -11.55 1.49
C ILE A 29 26.43 -12.92 1.85
N GLU A 30 27.62 -13.26 1.36
CA GLU A 30 28.31 -14.51 1.68
C GLU A 30 28.57 -14.63 3.19
N ARG A 31 29.12 -13.58 3.82
CA ARG A 31 29.32 -13.56 5.29
C ARG A 31 28.01 -13.65 6.05
N THR A 32 26.96 -12.99 5.56
CA THR A 32 25.62 -13.06 6.18
C THR A 32 25.06 -14.47 6.13
N LYS A 33 25.15 -15.14 4.99
CA LYS A 33 24.70 -16.52 4.81
C LYS A 33 25.51 -17.50 5.66
N ALA A 34 26.82 -17.31 5.77
CA ALA A 34 27.70 -18.21 6.50
C ALA A 34 27.51 -18.13 8.03
N THR A 35 27.25 -16.93 8.56
CA THR A 35 27.21 -16.68 10.01
C THR A 35 25.79 -16.55 10.57
N GLY A 36 24.82 -16.18 9.73
CA GLY A 36 23.48 -15.77 10.19
C GLY A 36 23.42 -14.37 10.79
N HIS A 37 24.53 -13.61 10.74
CA HIS A 37 24.65 -12.23 11.19
C HIS A 37 24.94 -11.32 10.00
N TYR A 38 24.28 -10.17 9.91
CA TYR A 38 24.50 -9.23 8.81
C TYR A 38 25.99 -8.85 8.72
N ASN A 39 26.55 -8.98 7.51
CA ASN A 39 27.96 -8.77 7.21
C ASN A 39 28.95 -9.62 8.04
N GLY A 40 28.49 -10.70 8.68
CA GLY A 40 29.32 -11.52 9.58
C GLY A 40 29.56 -10.90 10.96
N LEU A 41 28.79 -9.88 11.35
CA LEU A 41 28.97 -9.15 12.60
C LEU A 41 28.41 -9.92 13.81
N GLU A 42 29.19 -10.88 14.33
CA GLU A 42 28.89 -11.59 15.57
C GLU A 42 28.98 -10.68 16.81
N LYS A 43 29.82 -9.64 16.75
CA LYS A 43 29.94 -8.57 17.75
C LYS A 43 29.73 -7.21 17.09
N LEU A 44 29.26 -6.24 17.88
CA LEU A 44 29.05 -4.86 17.44
C LEU A 44 30.14 -4.02 18.10
N GLU A 45 31.35 -4.05 17.53
CA GLU A 45 32.56 -3.54 18.17
C GLU A 45 32.46 -2.06 18.54
N PHE A 46 31.99 -1.21 17.63
CA PHE A 46 31.84 0.22 17.89
C PHE A 46 30.77 0.46 18.94
N ARG A 47 29.61 -0.17 18.82
CA ARG A 47 28.54 -0.05 19.83
C ARG A 47 28.99 -0.52 21.22
N ASP A 48 29.71 -1.64 21.28
CA ASP A 48 30.08 -2.28 22.54
C ASP A 48 31.29 -1.57 23.20
N SER A 49 32.21 -0.99 22.41
CA SER A 49 33.40 -0.29 22.93
C SER A 49 33.20 1.22 23.15
N ASP A 50 32.35 1.87 22.34
CA ASP A 50 31.98 3.29 22.48
C ASP A 50 30.46 3.48 22.25
N PRO A 51 29.62 3.05 23.22
CA PRO A 51 28.17 3.20 23.12
C PRO A 51 27.72 4.66 23.05
N ILE A 52 28.50 5.60 23.60
CA ILE A 52 28.18 7.03 23.57
C ILE A 52 28.37 7.56 22.15
N GLY A 53 29.51 7.26 21.52
CA GLY A 53 29.76 7.61 20.12
C GLY A 53 28.73 7.00 19.19
N TYR A 54 28.40 5.72 19.39
CA TYR A 54 27.39 5.01 18.61
C TYR A 54 26.00 5.67 18.68
N GLU A 55 25.49 5.95 19.89
CA GLU A 55 24.18 6.61 20.04
C GLU A 55 24.20 8.06 19.58
N LYS A 56 25.33 8.76 19.70
CA LYS A 56 25.48 10.11 19.16
C LYS A 56 25.32 10.11 17.64
N LEU A 57 25.97 9.18 16.92
CA LEU A 57 25.81 9.02 15.48
C LEU A 57 24.37 8.68 15.10
N PHE A 58 23.76 7.72 15.80
CA PHE A 58 22.36 7.37 15.59
C PHE A 58 21.42 8.58 15.75
N SER A 59 21.54 9.30 16.86
CA SER A 59 20.68 10.43 17.19
C SER A 59 20.82 11.56 16.16
N LYS A 60 22.07 11.92 15.80
CA LYS A 60 22.35 13.01 14.86
C LYS A 60 21.88 12.68 13.44
N LEU A 61 22.21 11.49 12.93
CA LEU A 61 21.81 11.08 11.57
C LEU A 61 20.30 10.89 11.45
N ARG A 62 19.65 10.24 12.43
CA ARG A 62 18.19 10.09 12.43
C ARG A 62 17.49 11.44 12.52
N GLY A 63 17.93 12.32 13.42
CA GLY A 63 17.37 13.66 13.55
C GLY A 63 17.48 14.47 12.26
N GLY A 64 18.61 14.33 11.54
CA GLY A 64 18.80 14.99 10.26
C GLY A 64 17.91 14.46 9.13
N LEU A 65 17.66 13.14 9.07
CA LEU A 65 16.70 12.55 8.11
C LEU A 65 15.27 13.07 8.34
N VAL A 66 14.84 13.11 9.60
CA VAL A 66 13.52 13.69 9.97
C VAL A 66 13.48 15.17 9.59
N HIS A 67 14.53 15.94 9.91
CA HIS A 67 14.59 17.35 9.56
C HIS A 67 14.59 17.61 8.04
N ALA A 68 15.29 16.79 7.26
CA ALA A 68 15.31 16.87 5.81
C ALA A 68 13.92 16.66 5.22
N ARG A 69 13.17 15.64 5.68
CA ARG A 69 11.76 15.44 5.30
C ARG A 69 10.90 16.67 5.60
N GLU A 70 10.89 17.11 6.86
CA GLU A 70 10.03 18.21 7.31
C GLU A 70 10.34 19.56 6.67
N THR A 71 11.59 19.75 6.23
CA THR A 71 12.02 20.98 5.58
C THR A 71 11.76 20.93 4.09
N ALA A 72 12.16 19.85 3.42
CA ALA A 72 12.06 19.74 1.97
C ALA A 72 10.61 19.67 1.49
N LYS A 73 9.69 19.06 2.26
CA LYS A 73 8.28 18.96 1.86
C LYS A 73 7.62 20.31 1.56
N LYS A 74 8.09 21.39 2.20
CA LYS A 74 7.62 22.77 2.03
C LYS A 74 7.97 23.40 0.67
N ILE A 75 8.75 22.70 -0.17
CA ILE A 75 9.08 23.13 -1.54
C ILE A 75 7.96 22.75 -2.51
N ALA A 76 7.24 21.66 -2.23
CA ALA A 76 6.22 21.13 -3.12
C ALA A 76 5.02 22.06 -3.25
N ALA A 77 4.41 22.10 -4.44
CA ALA A 77 3.07 22.68 -4.62
C ALA A 77 1.95 21.64 -4.48
N SER A 78 2.28 20.34 -4.56
CA SER A 78 1.31 19.27 -4.43
C SER A 78 0.93 19.09 -2.95
N PRO A 79 -0.36 19.14 -2.58
CA PRO A 79 -0.80 18.87 -1.21
C PRO A 79 -0.38 17.49 -0.71
N ILE A 80 -0.28 16.51 -1.62
CA ILE A 80 0.19 15.14 -1.33
C ILE A 80 1.56 15.15 -0.64
N VAL A 81 2.46 16.03 -1.07
CA VAL A 81 3.81 16.11 -0.50
C VAL A 81 3.86 17.14 0.63
N GLU A 82 3.31 18.34 0.41
CA GLU A 82 3.46 19.48 1.32
C GLU A 82 2.69 19.28 2.65
N GLN A 83 1.42 18.91 2.54
CA GLN A 83 0.52 18.71 3.68
C GLN A 83 0.63 17.27 4.20
N GLU A 84 0.21 16.29 3.39
CA GLU A 84 0.08 14.88 3.82
C GLU A 84 1.44 14.22 4.10
N GLY A 85 2.51 14.74 3.50
CA GLY A 85 3.86 14.27 3.76
C GLY A 85 4.15 12.91 3.12
N GLU A 86 3.63 12.66 1.91
CA GLU A 86 3.90 11.43 1.15
C GLU A 86 5.22 11.51 0.40
N LEU A 87 6.26 11.64 1.22
CA LEU A 87 7.67 11.63 0.88
C LEU A 87 8.46 10.91 1.97
N CYS A 88 9.61 10.36 1.60
CA CYS A 88 10.51 9.67 2.51
C CYS A 88 11.96 9.88 2.09
N PHE A 89 12.86 10.01 3.07
CA PHE A 89 14.30 10.06 2.84
C PHE A 89 15.01 8.96 3.63
N THR A 90 15.95 8.29 2.97
CA THR A 90 16.65 7.12 3.51
C THR A 90 18.14 7.20 3.22
N LEU A 91 18.94 6.92 4.25
CA LEU A 91 20.40 6.80 4.15
C LEU A 91 20.78 5.32 4.00
N TYR A 92 21.65 5.02 3.04
CA TYR A 92 22.14 3.67 2.73
C TYR A 92 23.66 3.58 2.85
N ASN A 93 24.16 2.41 3.22
CA ASN A 93 25.58 2.09 3.11
C ASN A 93 25.97 1.79 1.65
N ALA A 94 27.26 1.58 1.38
CA ALA A 94 27.76 1.37 0.02
C ALA A 94 27.12 0.17 -0.72
N ALA A 95 26.64 -0.85 0.00
CA ALA A 95 25.98 -2.04 -0.55
C ALA A 95 24.48 -1.83 -0.87
N GLY A 96 23.95 -0.63 -0.60
CA GLY A 96 22.54 -0.31 -0.81
C GLY A 96 21.62 -0.83 0.28
N ASP A 97 22.14 -1.12 1.48
CA ASP A 97 21.32 -1.50 2.63
C ASP A 97 21.02 -0.27 3.49
N CYS A 98 19.75 -0.13 3.88
CA CYS A 98 19.27 1.00 4.68
C CYS A 98 19.97 1.04 6.04
N VAL A 99 20.50 2.21 6.40
CA VAL A 99 21.11 2.51 7.70
C VAL A 99 20.06 3.12 8.62
N LEU A 100 19.40 4.19 8.16
CA LEU A 100 18.36 4.95 8.86
C LEU A 100 17.42 5.61 7.85
N THR A 101 16.19 5.92 8.28
CA THR A 101 15.16 6.56 7.46
C THR A 101 14.37 7.62 8.23
N SER A 102 13.76 8.58 7.51
CA SER A 102 12.62 9.36 8.02
C SER A 102 11.39 8.48 8.17
N THR A 103 10.30 9.03 8.73
CA THR A 103 8.96 8.43 8.61
C THR A 103 8.30 8.85 7.28
N GLY A 104 6.97 8.68 7.13
CA GLY A 104 6.24 8.82 5.86
C GLY A 104 6.08 7.51 5.11
N ILE A 105 6.17 7.55 3.77
CA ILE A 105 6.05 6.38 2.87
C ILE A 105 7.29 5.46 2.90
N ILE A 106 7.55 4.86 4.06
CA ILE A 106 8.76 4.09 4.34
C ILE A 106 8.84 2.74 3.61
N ILE A 107 7.82 2.34 2.84
CA ILE A 107 7.94 1.18 1.93
C ILE A 107 9.14 1.37 0.97
N HIS A 108 9.47 2.61 0.63
CA HIS A 108 10.54 2.91 -0.30
C HIS A 108 11.94 2.73 0.26
N VAL A 109 12.08 2.49 1.56
CA VAL A 109 13.33 2.00 2.15
C VAL A 109 13.83 0.79 1.36
N GLY A 110 12.95 -0.19 1.11
CA GLY A 110 13.28 -1.38 0.33
C GLY A 110 13.36 -1.11 -1.17
N THR A 111 12.46 -0.29 -1.74
CA THR A 111 12.44 -0.06 -3.20
C THR A 111 13.66 0.70 -3.71
N MET A 112 14.10 1.76 -3.03
CA MET A 112 15.29 2.51 -3.41
C MET A 112 16.56 1.70 -3.16
N GLY A 113 16.59 0.92 -2.06
CA GLY A 113 17.65 -0.06 -1.81
C GLY A 113 17.74 -1.11 -2.92
N ALA A 114 16.61 -1.64 -3.41
CA ALA A 114 16.57 -2.57 -4.53
C ALA A 114 17.05 -1.92 -5.84
N ALA A 115 16.72 -0.65 -6.09
CA ALA A 115 17.24 0.09 -7.24
C ALA A 115 18.76 0.30 -7.18
N ILE A 116 19.30 0.64 -6.00
CA ILE A 116 20.77 0.70 -5.78
C ILE A 116 21.39 -0.67 -6.05
N LYS A 117 20.81 -1.74 -5.49
CA LYS A 117 21.27 -3.13 -5.69
C LYS A 117 21.20 -3.53 -7.17
N TYR A 118 20.19 -3.08 -7.92
CA TYR A 118 20.09 -3.31 -9.36
C TYR A 118 21.24 -2.61 -10.11
N MET A 119 21.56 -1.35 -9.78
CA MET A 119 22.72 -0.65 -10.35
C MET A 119 24.04 -1.40 -10.07
N ILE A 120 24.18 -1.93 -8.84
CA ILE A 120 25.35 -2.72 -8.43
C ILE A 120 25.48 -4.00 -9.26
N GLU A 121 24.39 -4.77 -9.40
CA GLU A 121 24.41 -6.06 -10.12
C GLU A 121 24.62 -5.91 -11.64
N ASN A 122 24.22 -4.77 -12.19
CA ASN A 122 24.30 -4.52 -13.64
C ASN A 122 25.44 -3.55 -14.01
N ASN A 123 26.44 -3.42 -13.14
CA ASN A 123 27.71 -2.74 -13.45
C ASN A 123 27.56 -1.26 -13.86
N TRP A 124 26.65 -0.52 -13.21
CA TRP A 124 26.54 0.93 -13.37
C TRP A 124 27.87 1.64 -13.02
N GLU A 125 28.69 1.04 -12.16
CA GLU A 125 30.06 1.47 -11.85
C GLU A 125 30.92 1.65 -13.10
N ALA A 126 30.81 0.76 -14.09
CA ALA A 126 31.54 0.89 -15.35
C ALA A 126 30.83 1.79 -16.37
N ASN A 127 29.50 1.71 -16.47
CA ASN A 127 28.70 2.49 -17.41
C ASN A 127 27.27 2.63 -16.87
N PRO A 128 26.77 3.85 -16.60
CA PRO A 128 27.29 5.17 -17.00
C PRO A 128 28.33 5.81 -16.06
N CYS A 129 28.98 5.01 -15.22
CA CYS A 129 29.83 5.43 -14.10
C CYS A 129 29.03 6.08 -12.96
N ILE A 130 29.61 6.09 -11.77
CA ILE A 130 29.05 6.73 -10.57
C ILE A 130 30.09 7.71 -10.05
N ASN A 131 29.81 9.01 -10.12
CA ASN A 131 30.74 10.07 -9.71
C ASN A 131 30.13 10.96 -8.62
N PRO A 132 30.96 11.70 -7.86
CA PRO A 132 30.48 12.75 -6.98
C PRO A 132 29.61 13.76 -7.73
N GLY A 133 28.45 14.09 -7.15
CA GLY A 133 27.48 15.03 -7.74
C GLY A 133 26.62 14.45 -8.88
N ASP A 134 26.75 13.17 -9.19
CA ASP A 134 25.76 12.50 -10.06
C ASP A 134 24.42 12.36 -9.31
N MET A 135 23.32 12.47 -10.05
CA MET A 135 21.97 12.18 -9.54
C MET A 135 21.32 11.12 -10.42
N PHE A 136 20.71 10.12 -9.79
CA PHE A 136 19.98 9.06 -10.46
C PHE A 136 18.49 9.17 -10.15
N THR A 137 17.63 8.98 -11.15
CA THR A 137 16.17 8.92 -10.96
C THR A 137 15.65 7.55 -11.38
N THR A 138 14.69 7.02 -10.63
CA THR A 138 14.06 5.73 -10.93
C THR A 138 12.64 5.66 -10.39
N ASN A 139 11.79 4.91 -11.08
CA ASN A 139 10.47 4.51 -10.60
C ASN A 139 10.05 3.12 -11.15
N ASP A 140 10.98 2.36 -11.73
CA ASP A 140 10.66 1.15 -12.48
C ASP A 140 10.15 0.01 -11.58
N CYS A 141 8.88 -0.36 -11.72
CA CYS A 141 8.25 -1.42 -10.95
C CYS A 141 8.83 -2.81 -11.26
N ALA A 142 9.42 -2.99 -12.44
CA ALA A 142 10.02 -4.26 -12.85
C ALA A 142 11.32 -4.60 -12.08
N ILE A 143 11.91 -3.61 -11.37
CA ILE A 143 13.05 -3.81 -10.46
C ILE A 143 12.65 -3.64 -8.98
N GLY A 144 11.36 -3.46 -8.69
CA GLY A 144 10.83 -3.53 -7.34
C GLY A 144 10.17 -2.29 -6.78
N ASN A 145 10.01 -1.22 -7.54
CA ASN A 145 9.18 -0.09 -7.11
C ASN A 145 7.71 -0.50 -6.93
N VAL A 146 6.94 0.28 -6.16
CA VAL A 146 5.52 0.01 -5.92
C VAL A 146 4.70 0.27 -7.18
N HIS A 147 4.76 1.51 -7.66
CA HIS A 147 4.07 1.95 -8.86
C HIS A 147 4.77 3.19 -9.45
N PRO A 148 4.45 3.60 -10.69
CA PRO A 148 5.23 4.62 -11.39
C PRO A 148 5.16 6.00 -10.76
N CYS A 149 4.11 6.33 -10.02
CA CYS A 149 3.96 7.66 -9.41
C CYS A 149 4.84 7.87 -8.17
N ASP A 150 5.48 6.83 -7.64
CA ASP A 150 6.49 7.00 -6.59
C ASP A 150 7.87 7.16 -7.23
N ILE A 151 8.34 8.40 -7.36
CA ILE A 151 9.60 8.73 -8.03
C ILE A 151 10.72 8.85 -7.01
N ALA A 152 11.80 8.08 -7.19
CA ALA A 152 12.99 8.18 -6.35
C ALA A 152 14.11 8.97 -7.03
N THR A 153 14.76 9.87 -6.28
CA THR A 153 16.07 10.46 -6.59
C THR A 153 17.11 9.82 -5.67
N ILE A 154 18.20 9.33 -6.24
CA ILE A 154 19.28 8.62 -5.54
C ILE A 154 20.60 9.35 -5.82
N VAL A 155 21.28 9.76 -4.75
CA VAL A 155 22.55 10.50 -4.82
C VAL A 155 23.65 9.68 -4.11
N PRO A 156 24.78 9.39 -4.77
CA PRO A 156 25.93 8.76 -4.12
C PRO A 156 26.64 9.74 -3.19
N ILE A 157 27.07 9.26 -2.03
CA ILE A 157 27.80 10.05 -1.03
C ILE A 157 29.27 9.66 -1.08
N PHE A 158 30.14 10.65 -1.31
CA PHE A 158 31.59 10.45 -1.39
C PHE A 158 32.33 11.14 -0.23
N TRP A 159 33.41 10.51 0.24
CA TRP A 159 34.36 11.10 1.16
C TRP A 159 35.78 10.89 0.64
N LYS A 160 36.53 11.99 0.45
CA LYS A 160 37.91 11.97 -0.10
C LYS A 160 38.05 11.14 -1.39
N GLY A 161 37.06 11.23 -2.29
CA GLY A 161 37.08 10.54 -3.58
C GLY A 161 36.63 9.06 -3.52
N ARG A 162 36.16 8.56 -2.38
CA ARG A 162 35.60 7.21 -2.24
C ARG A 162 34.11 7.25 -1.95
N LEU A 163 33.34 6.36 -2.54
CA LEU A 163 31.94 6.14 -2.22
C LEU A 163 31.83 5.51 -0.83
N ILE A 164 31.01 6.09 0.03
CA ILE A 164 30.78 5.62 1.41
C ILE A 164 29.31 5.26 1.68
N GLY A 165 28.40 5.61 0.77
CA GLY A 165 26.98 5.34 0.92
C GLY A 165 26.14 6.05 -0.14
N TRP A 166 24.83 6.03 0.06
CA TRP A 166 23.86 6.66 -0.82
C TRP A 166 22.78 7.34 0.02
N VAL A 167 22.12 8.34 -0.56
CA VAL A 167 20.85 8.84 -0.04
C VAL A 167 19.79 8.69 -1.12
N GLY A 168 18.63 8.16 -0.73
CA GLY A 168 17.43 8.11 -1.55
C GLY A 168 16.37 9.06 -0.99
N GLY A 169 15.72 9.80 -1.87
CA GLY A 169 14.52 10.58 -1.57
C GLY A 169 13.40 10.20 -2.53
N VAL A 170 12.21 9.93 -2.00
CA VAL A 170 11.02 9.60 -2.80
C VAL A 170 9.91 10.59 -2.52
N THR A 171 9.09 10.88 -3.52
CA THR A 171 7.81 11.59 -3.40
C THR A 171 6.78 10.89 -4.27
N HIS A 172 5.54 10.82 -3.80
CA HIS A 172 4.42 10.47 -4.64
C HIS A 172 4.02 11.67 -5.52
N VAL A 173 4.12 11.51 -6.84
CA VAL A 173 3.67 12.53 -7.81
C VAL A 173 2.20 12.31 -8.19
N ILE A 174 1.52 13.36 -8.63
CA ILE A 174 0.07 13.29 -8.96
C ILE A 174 -0.22 12.35 -10.15
N ASP A 175 0.62 12.41 -11.19
CA ASP A 175 0.42 11.69 -12.45
C ASP A 175 1.77 11.44 -13.13
N THR A 176 1.86 10.34 -13.87
CA THR A 176 3.04 9.98 -14.69
C THR A 176 2.70 9.77 -16.16
N GLY A 177 1.56 10.29 -16.65
CA GLY A 177 1.20 10.15 -18.06
C GLY A 177 0.66 8.77 -18.44
N SER A 178 0.01 8.05 -17.51
CA SER A 178 -0.74 6.83 -17.81
C SER A 178 -1.92 7.10 -18.75
N VAL A 179 -2.57 6.06 -19.28
CA VAL A 179 -3.71 6.19 -20.21
C VAL A 179 -4.79 7.10 -19.64
N THR A 180 -5.28 6.83 -18.42
CA THR A 180 -6.25 7.69 -17.73
C THR A 180 -5.54 8.68 -16.78
N PRO A 181 -6.16 9.85 -16.49
CA PRO A 181 -5.54 10.89 -15.66
C PRO A 181 -5.67 10.62 -14.15
N GLY A 182 -4.55 10.32 -13.50
CA GLY A 182 -4.48 10.06 -12.06
C GLY A 182 -3.28 9.16 -11.70
N SER A 183 -3.00 8.97 -10.41
CA SER A 183 -1.88 8.14 -9.99
C SER A 183 -2.24 6.66 -9.95
N MET A 184 -3.36 6.32 -9.30
CA MET A 184 -3.94 4.98 -9.18
C MET A 184 -4.80 4.62 -10.40
N SER A 185 -4.23 4.80 -11.60
CA SER A 185 -4.96 4.80 -12.87
C SER A 185 -5.49 3.44 -13.32
N THR A 186 -6.55 3.50 -14.13
CA THR A 186 -7.19 2.37 -14.84
C THR A 186 -7.13 2.58 -16.36
N GLY A 187 -7.67 1.65 -17.16
CA GLY A 187 -7.71 1.76 -18.62
C GLY A 187 -6.56 1.04 -19.32
N GLN A 188 -5.31 1.30 -18.93
CA GLN A 188 -4.19 0.45 -19.34
C GLN A 188 -4.25 -0.92 -18.67
N THR A 189 -3.80 -1.96 -19.37
CA THR A 189 -3.78 -3.34 -18.85
C THR A 189 -2.40 -3.98 -18.88
N GLN A 190 -1.39 -3.21 -19.26
CA GLN A 190 0.01 -3.62 -19.44
C GLN A 190 0.93 -2.45 -19.08
N ARG A 191 2.23 -2.72 -18.91
CA ARG A 191 3.28 -1.69 -18.77
C ARG A 191 3.20 -0.60 -19.85
N PHE A 192 2.79 -0.98 -21.07
CA PHE A 192 2.66 -0.06 -22.20
C PHE A 192 1.39 0.78 -22.03
N GLY A 193 1.54 2.02 -21.57
CA GLY A 193 0.44 2.91 -21.18
C GLY A 193 0.28 3.08 -19.66
N ASP A 194 1.14 2.45 -18.87
CA ASP A 194 1.12 2.53 -17.39
C ASP A 194 1.95 3.68 -16.83
N GLY A 195 2.19 4.72 -17.64
CA GLY A 195 2.94 5.90 -17.24
C GLY A 195 4.42 5.87 -17.64
N TYR A 196 5.10 6.97 -17.32
CA TYR A 196 6.50 7.22 -17.64
C TYR A 196 7.42 6.40 -16.74
N MET A 197 8.11 5.42 -17.32
CA MET A 197 8.96 4.47 -16.60
C MET A 197 10.44 4.83 -16.76
N ILE A 198 11.14 4.98 -15.64
CA ILE A 198 12.52 5.44 -15.55
C ILE A 198 13.33 4.36 -14.81
N THR A 199 14.29 3.75 -15.50
CA THR A 199 15.12 2.66 -14.95
C THR A 199 16.51 3.20 -14.59
N CYS A 200 16.70 3.61 -13.33
CA CYS A 200 17.98 4.06 -12.77
C CYS A 200 18.78 5.01 -13.69
N ARG A 201 18.10 5.99 -14.29
CA ARG A 201 18.69 6.92 -15.25
C ARG A 201 19.56 7.93 -14.50
N LYS A 202 20.77 8.20 -15.00
CA LYS A 202 21.54 9.37 -14.58
C LYS A 202 20.86 10.63 -15.13
N THR A 203 20.23 11.39 -14.25
CA THR A 203 19.40 12.56 -14.57
C THR A 203 20.05 13.88 -14.18
N GLY A 204 21.14 13.84 -13.41
CA GLY A 204 21.94 15.02 -13.09
C GLY A 204 23.42 14.70 -12.96
N VAL A 205 24.25 15.72 -13.16
CA VAL A 205 25.71 15.68 -13.04
C VAL A 205 26.19 16.97 -12.41
N ASN A 206 27.21 16.90 -11.54
CA ASN A 206 27.71 18.05 -10.79
C ASN A 206 26.60 18.82 -10.04
N ASP A 207 25.70 18.08 -9.38
CA ASP A 207 24.54 18.60 -8.64
C ASP A 207 23.49 19.35 -9.51
N GLU A 208 23.60 19.27 -10.84
CA GLU A 208 22.71 19.96 -11.77
C GLU A 208 21.90 18.96 -12.63
N PRO A 209 20.56 19.09 -12.70
CA PRO A 209 19.74 18.27 -13.58
C PRO A 209 20.09 18.48 -15.06
N LEU A 210 20.07 17.39 -15.83
CA LEU A 210 20.33 17.41 -17.26
C LEU A 210 19.16 18.04 -18.02
N ARG A 211 19.45 18.93 -18.98
CA ARG A 211 18.42 19.69 -19.70
C ARG A 211 17.49 18.83 -20.54
N ASP A 212 18.03 17.80 -21.19
CA ASP A 212 17.26 16.83 -21.98
C ASP A 212 16.31 16.03 -21.09
N TRP A 213 16.76 15.61 -19.90
CA TRP A 213 15.90 15.00 -18.88
C TRP A 213 14.76 15.93 -18.47
N LEU A 214 15.05 17.19 -18.15
CA LEU A 214 14.03 18.17 -17.75
C LEU A 214 12.98 18.34 -18.85
N HIS A 215 13.40 18.56 -20.10
CA HIS A 215 12.48 18.77 -21.21
C HIS A 215 11.63 17.52 -21.52
N GLU A 216 12.20 16.32 -21.43
CA GLU A 216 11.51 15.06 -21.73
C GLU A 216 10.53 14.65 -20.63
N SER A 217 10.96 14.69 -19.36
CA SER A 217 10.12 14.29 -18.23
C SER A 217 8.90 15.21 -18.08
N GLN A 218 9.10 16.53 -18.17
CA GLN A 218 8.03 17.52 -17.98
C GLN A 218 6.92 17.45 -19.04
N ARG A 219 7.22 17.01 -20.27
CA ARG A 219 6.21 16.84 -21.33
C ARG A 219 5.56 15.45 -21.34
N SER A 220 6.01 14.55 -20.48
CA SER A 220 5.51 13.18 -20.38
C SER A 220 4.42 13.03 -19.31
N VAL A 221 4.05 14.11 -18.62
CA VAL A 221 3.09 14.12 -17.51
C VAL A 221 2.07 15.26 -17.68
N ARG A 222 0.91 15.12 -17.02
CA ARG A 222 -0.16 16.14 -17.07
C ARG A 222 0.07 17.32 -16.15
N THR A 223 0.77 17.12 -15.03
CA THR A 223 0.90 18.07 -13.91
C THR A 223 2.34 18.61 -13.75
N PRO A 224 2.96 19.21 -14.80
CA PRO A 224 4.39 19.50 -14.82
C PRO A 224 4.88 20.46 -13.73
N LYS A 225 4.06 21.43 -13.31
CA LYS A 225 4.42 22.36 -12.22
C LYS A 225 4.65 21.62 -10.90
N TYR A 226 3.78 20.66 -10.61
CA TYR A 226 3.85 19.80 -9.42
C TYR A 226 5.07 18.87 -9.52
N TRP A 227 5.22 18.17 -10.65
CA TRP A 227 6.38 17.31 -10.93
C TRP A 227 7.73 18.00 -10.70
N ILE A 228 7.88 19.24 -11.21
CA ILE A 228 9.13 20.01 -11.07
C ILE A 228 9.44 20.33 -9.60
N LEU A 229 8.42 20.71 -8.83
CA LEU A 229 8.61 21.05 -7.42
C LEU A 229 8.83 19.80 -6.57
N ASP A 230 8.19 18.68 -6.90
CA ASP A 230 8.44 17.39 -6.25
C ASP A 230 9.89 16.91 -6.54
N GLU A 231 10.40 17.10 -7.76
CA GLU A 231 11.80 16.82 -8.07
C GLU A 231 12.77 17.68 -7.24
N LYS A 232 12.50 18.97 -7.10
CA LYS A 232 13.30 19.86 -6.26
C LYS A 232 13.23 19.48 -4.79
N THR A 233 12.07 19.04 -4.29
CA THR A 233 11.90 18.49 -2.95
C THR A 233 12.86 17.32 -2.72
N ARG A 234 12.89 16.34 -3.64
CA ARG A 234 13.79 15.18 -3.53
C ARG A 234 15.26 15.59 -3.56
N ILE A 235 15.67 16.43 -4.51
CA ILE A 235 17.06 16.89 -4.63
C ILE A 235 17.51 17.64 -3.37
N ALA A 236 16.68 18.54 -2.85
CA ALA A 236 16.99 19.32 -1.65
C ALA A 236 17.23 18.41 -0.44
N GLY A 237 16.31 17.47 -0.17
CA GLY A 237 16.49 16.55 0.96
C GLY A 237 17.70 15.63 0.81
N CYS A 238 17.97 15.12 -0.40
CA CYS A 238 19.18 14.33 -0.68
C CYS A 238 20.45 15.13 -0.37
N HIS A 239 20.56 16.38 -0.83
CA HIS A 239 21.73 17.22 -0.56
C HIS A 239 21.87 17.58 0.92
N MET A 240 20.77 17.91 1.62
CA MET A 240 20.80 18.14 3.07
C MET A 240 21.39 16.95 3.85
N ILE A 241 21.02 15.73 3.47
CA ILE A 241 21.49 14.51 4.12
C ILE A 241 22.95 14.20 3.75
N ARG A 242 23.34 14.39 2.49
CA ARG A 242 24.74 14.27 2.06
C ARG A 242 25.63 15.20 2.89
N ASP A 243 25.27 16.48 2.97
CA ASP A 243 26.04 17.49 3.69
C ASP A 243 26.12 17.17 5.19
N LEU A 244 25.02 16.71 5.79
CA LEU A 244 24.99 16.21 7.17
C LEU A 244 25.95 15.04 7.38
N VAL A 245 26.00 14.07 6.48
CA VAL A 245 26.91 12.91 6.58
C VAL A 245 28.36 13.39 6.55
N GLU A 246 28.71 14.32 5.65
CA GLU A 246 30.04 14.90 5.62
C GLU A 246 30.39 15.65 6.92
N GLU A 247 29.45 16.38 7.51
CA GLU A 247 29.63 17.05 8.80
C GLU A 247 29.83 16.06 9.96
N VAL A 248 29.09 14.96 9.97
CA VAL A 248 29.28 13.86 10.94
C VAL A 248 30.67 13.28 10.79
N ILE A 249 31.12 12.99 9.57
CA ILE A 249 32.46 12.43 9.33
C ILE A 249 33.56 13.43 9.69
N ARG A 250 33.38 14.73 9.43
CA ARG A 250 34.31 15.79 9.85
C ARG A 250 34.46 15.86 11.38
N ALA A 251 33.38 15.65 12.13
CA ALA A 251 33.36 15.74 13.58
C ALA A 251 33.81 14.45 14.28
N ASP A 252 33.36 13.30 13.78
CA ASP A 252 33.43 12.01 14.48
C ASP A 252 34.36 10.99 13.80
N GLY A 253 34.83 11.31 12.60
CA GLY A 253 35.77 10.47 11.84
C GLY A 253 35.08 9.42 10.96
N ILE A 254 35.75 9.07 9.86
CA ILE A 254 35.24 8.11 8.88
C ILE A 254 35.16 6.69 9.45
N GLU A 255 36.09 6.30 10.31
CA GLU A 255 36.14 4.96 10.90
C GLU A 255 34.91 4.66 11.77
N ALA A 256 34.47 5.64 12.57
CA ALA A 256 33.26 5.52 13.39
C ALA A 256 32.00 5.43 12.51
N TYR A 257 31.93 6.26 11.47
CA TYR A 257 30.82 6.24 10.52
C TYR A 257 30.72 4.91 9.77
N GLU A 258 31.82 4.42 9.20
CA GLU A 258 31.84 3.14 8.48
C GLU A 258 31.41 2.00 9.39
N LYS A 259 31.96 1.86 10.60
CA LYS A 259 31.50 0.84 11.56
C LYS A 259 30.01 0.97 11.88
N PHE A 260 29.54 2.17 12.19
CA PHE A 260 28.14 2.44 12.50
C PHE A 260 27.19 1.97 11.39
N THR A 261 27.49 2.29 10.12
CA THR A 261 26.61 1.99 8.98
C THR A 261 26.35 0.51 8.74
N TYR A 262 27.21 -0.40 9.22
CA TYR A 262 26.98 -1.84 9.16
C TYR A 262 26.48 -2.41 10.49
N GLU A 263 27.00 -1.94 11.63
CA GLU A 263 26.60 -2.42 12.95
C GLU A 263 25.13 -2.13 13.28
N VAL A 264 24.61 -0.97 12.88
CA VAL A 264 23.20 -0.60 13.16
C VAL A 264 22.20 -1.47 12.42
N ILE A 265 22.58 -2.05 11.28
CA ILE A 265 21.75 -2.97 10.51
C ILE A 265 21.69 -4.33 11.21
N GLU A 266 22.84 -4.85 11.66
CA GLU A 266 22.86 -6.06 12.48
C GLU A 266 22.12 -5.86 13.81
N GLU A 267 22.21 -4.68 14.43
CA GLU A 267 21.39 -4.34 15.59
C GLU A 267 19.90 -4.39 15.29
N GLY A 268 19.45 -3.86 14.14
CA GLY A 268 18.06 -3.99 13.67
C GLY A 268 17.61 -5.44 13.52
N ARG A 269 18.47 -6.30 12.95
CA ARG A 269 18.22 -7.74 12.79
C ARG A 269 18.03 -8.44 14.14
N ARG A 270 18.91 -8.15 15.10
CA ARG A 270 18.82 -8.65 16.48
C ARG A 270 17.57 -8.12 17.19
N GLY A 271 17.20 -6.86 16.93
CA GLY A 271 16.01 -6.21 17.45
C GLY A 271 14.72 -6.94 17.08
N LEU A 272 14.55 -7.30 15.80
CA LEU A 272 13.39 -8.10 15.38
C LEU A 272 13.34 -9.45 16.10
N GLN A 273 14.44 -10.21 16.10
CA GLN A 273 14.48 -11.54 16.72
C GLN A 273 14.15 -11.47 18.22
N SER A 274 14.65 -10.44 18.90
CA SER A 274 14.33 -10.19 20.31
C SER A 274 12.84 -9.90 20.51
N ARG A 275 12.24 -9.05 19.67
CA ARG A 275 10.81 -8.71 19.76
C ARG A 275 9.91 -9.90 19.43
N ILE A 276 10.24 -10.71 18.43
CA ILE A 276 9.53 -11.96 18.12
C ILE A 276 9.54 -12.87 19.36
N LYS A 277 10.71 -13.13 19.96
CA LYS A 277 10.84 -13.95 21.18
C LYS A 277 10.09 -13.38 22.38
N ALA A 278 9.98 -12.06 22.49
CA ALA A 278 9.34 -11.39 23.62
C ALA A 278 7.82 -11.33 23.52
N MET A 279 7.27 -11.16 22.30
CA MET A 279 5.87 -10.82 22.07
C MET A 279 5.03 -11.95 21.48
N THR A 280 5.64 -12.84 20.69
CA THR A 280 4.89 -13.84 19.89
C THR A 280 4.98 -15.24 20.49
N LEU A 281 4.31 -16.23 19.90
CA LEU A 281 4.45 -17.63 20.27
C LEU A 281 4.94 -18.45 19.08
N PRO A 282 5.90 -19.37 19.25
CA PRO A 282 6.29 -20.31 18.21
C PRO A 282 5.09 -21.14 17.73
N GLY A 283 4.99 -21.35 16.41
CA GLY A 283 3.86 -22.07 15.83
C GLY A 283 3.63 -21.73 14.36
N LYS A 284 2.59 -22.35 13.79
CA LYS A 284 2.11 -22.10 12.43
C LYS A 284 0.78 -21.37 12.46
N TYR A 285 0.70 -20.24 11.78
CA TYR A 285 -0.47 -19.39 11.69
C TYR A 285 -0.89 -19.30 10.22
N ARG A 286 -2.11 -19.74 9.92
CA ARG A 286 -2.66 -19.71 8.55
C ARG A 286 -3.76 -18.67 8.45
N LYS A 287 -3.68 -17.84 7.41
CA LYS A 287 -4.62 -16.76 7.10
C LYS A 287 -4.72 -16.61 5.57
N VAL A 288 -5.73 -15.88 5.11
CA VAL A 288 -5.98 -15.62 3.69
C VAL A 288 -6.67 -14.26 3.53
N SER A 289 -6.50 -13.64 2.38
CA SER A 289 -7.17 -12.41 1.96
C SER A 289 -7.54 -12.49 0.48
N PHE A 290 -8.50 -11.65 0.08
CA PHE A 290 -9.02 -11.57 -1.29
C PHE A 290 -9.36 -10.12 -1.65
N VAL A 291 -9.42 -9.81 -2.93
CA VAL A 291 -10.05 -8.58 -3.43
C VAL A 291 -10.58 -8.79 -4.84
N ASP A 292 -11.61 -8.05 -5.21
CA ASP A 292 -12.32 -8.14 -6.50
C ASP A 292 -11.65 -7.36 -7.63
N VAL A 293 -11.74 -7.88 -8.85
CA VAL A 293 -11.38 -7.21 -10.11
C VAL A 293 -12.52 -7.39 -11.13
N PRO A 294 -13.58 -6.56 -11.07
CA PRO A 294 -14.77 -6.70 -11.93
C PRO A 294 -14.59 -6.04 -13.31
N TYR A 295 -13.59 -6.47 -14.09
CA TYR A 295 -13.26 -5.86 -15.40
C TYR A 295 -14.25 -6.23 -16.52
N LYS A 296 -15.19 -7.14 -16.29
CA LYS A 296 -16.21 -7.48 -17.28
C LYS A 296 -17.20 -6.34 -17.50
N HIS A 297 -17.48 -5.52 -16.48
CA HIS A 297 -18.47 -4.46 -16.51
C HIS A 297 -18.24 -3.43 -17.62
N ASP A 298 -19.31 -2.87 -18.21
CA ASP A 298 -19.24 -2.00 -19.39
C ASP A 298 -18.51 -0.67 -19.13
N ASP A 299 -18.61 -0.13 -17.91
CA ASP A 299 -17.88 1.07 -17.47
C ASP A 299 -16.37 0.84 -17.21
N VAL A 300 -15.84 -0.34 -17.53
CA VAL A 300 -14.40 -0.62 -17.56
C VAL A 300 -13.97 -0.80 -19.01
N GLN A 301 -13.57 0.29 -19.64
CA GLN A 301 -13.22 0.35 -21.06
C GLN A 301 -11.71 0.22 -21.27
N VAL A 302 -11.22 -1.02 -21.33
CA VAL A 302 -9.82 -1.32 -21.60
C VAL A 302 -9.55 -1.58 -23.08
N SER A 303 -8.36 -1.21 -23.56
CA SER A 303 -7.97 -1.39 -24.98
C SER A 303 -7.80 -2.85 -25.41
N ASN A 304 -7.67 -3.78 -24.46
CA ASN A 304 -7.32 -5.16 -24.72
C ASN A 304 -8.48 -6.11 -24.38
N ALA A 305 -9.07 -6.75 -25.39
CA ALA A 305 -10.21 -7.67 -25.21
C ALA A 305 -9.91 -8.84 -24.26
N PHE A 306 -8.66 -9.30 -24.19
CA PHE A 306 -8.25 -10.39 -23.30
C PHE A 306 -8.24 -10.00 -21.81
N ALA A 307 -8.36 -8.71 -21.48
CA ALA A 307 -8.41 -8.22 -20.11
C ALA A 307 -9.84 -8.06 -19.57
N LYS A 308 -10.87 -8.20 -20.42
CA LYS A 308 -12.29 -8.09 -20.05
C LYS A 308 -12.81 -9.36 -19.39
N LEU A 309 -12.45 -9.59 -18.13
CA LEU A 309 -13.01 -10.65 -17.30
C LEU A 309 -13.13 -10.23 -15.83
N ASP A 310 -14.03 -10.87 -15.10
CA ASP A 310 -14.04 -10.75 -13.64
C ASP A 310 -13.02 -11.72 -13.04
N SER A 311 -12.21 -11.24 -12.11
CA SER A 311 -11.25 -12.07 -11.38
C SER A 311 -11.17 -11.69 -9.90
N ILE A 312 -10.51 -12.54 -9.12
CA ILE A 312 -10.34 -12.37 -7.67
C ILE A 312 -8.87 -12.65 -7.34
N MET A 313 -8.24 -11.74 -6.61
CA MET A 313 -6.93 -11.99 -6.03
C MET A 313 -7.04 -12.99 -4.88
N HIS A 314 -6.14 -13.96 -4.82
CA HIS A 314 -6.01 -14.89 -3.71
C HIS A 314 -4.61 -14.77 -3.10
N SER A 315 -4.53 -14.47 -1.80
CA SER A 315 -3.26 -14.34 -1.08
C SER A 315 -3.30 -15.11 0.25
N PRO A 316 -3.12 -16.43 0.21
CA PRO A 316 -2.94 -17.25 1.42
C PRO A 316 -1.55 -17.01 2.01
N VAL A 317 -1.43 -17.19 3.33
CA VAL A 317 -0.13 -17.17 4.02
C VAL A 317 -0.06 -18.22 5.12
N GLU A 318 1.02 -19.00 5.12
CA GLU A 318 1.47 -19.77 6.28
C GLU A 318 2.65 -19.02 6.93
N MET A 319 2.39 -18.40 8.08
CA MET A 319 3.42 -17.79 8.92
C MET A 319 3.93 -18.82 9.92
N THR A 320 5.24 -19.08 9.91
CA THR A 320 5.91 -19.99 10.84
C THR A 320 6.86 -19.21 11.75
N ILE A 321 6.59 -19.21 13.06
CA ILE A 321 7.48 -18.63 14.08
C ILE A 321 8.25 -19.76 14.77
N LYS A 322 9.58 -19.68 14.77
CA LYS A 322 10.48 -20.69 15.36
C LYS A 322 10.88 -20.28 16.79
N PRO A 323 11.25 -21.23 17.68
CA PRO A 323 11.67 -20.94 19.05
C PRO A 323 12.90 -20.03 19.17
N ASP A 324 13.78 -20.03 18.16
CA ASP A 324 15.00 -19.22 18.10
C ASP A 324 14.75 -17.76 17.66
N GLY A 325 13.48 -17.36 17.49
CA GLY A 325 13.08 -16.01 17.09
C GLY A 325 13.18 -15.76 15.58
N LYS A 326 13.55 -16.76 14.78
CA LYS A 326 13.40 -16.71 13.33
C LYS A 326 11.95 -16.95 12.95
N TRP A 327 11.54 -16.41 11.81
CA TRP A 327 10.22 -16.64 11.28
C TRP A 327 10.22 -16.64 9.75
N ARG A 328 9.16 -17.23 9.18
CA ARG A 328 9.00 -17.44 7.75
C ARG A 328 7.58 -17.12 7.32
N LEU A 329 7.44 -16.49 6.17
CA LEU A 329 6.16 -16.19 5.51
C LEU A 329 6.14 -16.86 4.13
N ASP A 330 5.27 -17.87 3.98
CA ASP A 330 5.12 -18.64 2.74
C ASP A 330 3.74 -18.36 2.11
N PHE A 331 3.76 -17.85 0.87
CA PHE A 331 2.57 -17.45 0.10
C PHE A 331 2.20 -18.48 -0.98
N GLU A 332 2.60 -19.74 -0.80
CA GLU A 332 2.13 -20.86 -1.63
C GLU A 332 0.61 -20.86 -1.81
N GLY A 333 0.16 -20.97 -3.06
CA GLY A 333 -1.26 -20.95 -3.42
C GLY A 333 -1.79 -19.57 -3.81
N ALA A 334 -0.98 -18.51 -3.76
CA ALA A 334 -1.37 -17.20 -4.29
C ALA A 334 -1.76 -17.28 -5.79
N SER A 335 -2.69 -16.42 -6.20
CA SER A 335 -3.15 -16.36 -7.60
C SER A 335 -2.07 -15.78 -8.53
N ARG A 336 -2.24 -16.00 -9.83
CA ARG A 336 -1.37 -15.43 -10.88
C ARG A 336 -1.56 -13.90 -10.99
N TRP A 337 -0.55 -13.23 -11.54
CA TRP A 337 -0.69 -11.88 -12.10
C TRP A 337 -1.80 -11.82 -13.18
N GLY A 338 -2.27 -10.61 -13.49
CA GLY A 338 -3.36 -10.39 -14.45
C GLY A 338 -3.21 -9.12 -15.30
N TRP A 339 -4.10 -8.97 -16.28
CA TRP A 339 -4.11 -7.85 -17.25
C TRP A 339 -4.86 -6.64 -16.68
N HIS A 340 -4.24 -6.02 -15.69
CA HIS A 340 -4.74 -4.88 -14.93
C HIS A 340 -3.55 -4.14 -14.30
N THR A 341 -3.81 -3.07 -13.56
CA THR A 341 -2.77 -2.23 -12.93
C THR A 341 -2.42 -2.66 -11.50
N PHE A 342 -2.95 -3.79 -11.03
CA PHE A 342 -2.86 -4.24 -9.63
C PHE A 342 -1.73 -5.23 -9.34
N ASN A 343 -0.89 -5.54 -10.33
CA ASN A 343 0.24 -6.44 -10.09
C ASN A 343 1.27 -5.76 -9.19
N ALA A 344 2.15 -6.55 -8.59
CA ALA A 344 3.22 -6.05 -7.73
C ALA A 344 4.55 -6.70 -8.10
N HIS A 345 5.55 -6.53 -7.23
CA HIS A 345 6.87 -7.15 -7.32
C HIS A 345 7.31 -7.67 -5.96
N GLN A 346 8.23 -8.65 -5.93
CA GLN A 346 8.69 -9.27 -4.68
C GLN A 346 9.18 -8.23 -3.66
N VAL A 347 9.89 -7.21 -4.13
CA VAL A 347 10.41 -6.10 -3.31
C VAL A 347 9.28 -5.26 -2.72
N ALA A 348 8.33 -4.78 -3.54
CA ALA A 348 7.19 -4.00 -3.05
C ALA A 348 6.38 -4.79 -2.02
N PHE A 349 6.15 -6.08 -2.29
CA PHE A 349 5.39 -6.93 -1.40
C PHE A 349 6.07 -7.18 -0.05
N THR A 350 7.36 -7.54 -0.04
CA THR A 350 8.11 -7.79 1.21
C THR A 350 8.41 -6.51 1.97
N SER A 351 8.65 -5.40 1.28
CA SER A 351 8.87 -4.08 1.91
C SER A 351 7.62 -3.60 2.64
N GLY A 352 6.41 -3.81 2.11
CA GLY A 352 5.20 -3.48 2.85
C GLY A 352 4.93 -4.38 4.06
N ILE A 353 5.37 -5.65 4.03
CA ILE A 353 5.39 -6.48 5.24
C ILE A 353 6.36 -5.90 6.27
N TRP A 354 7.53 -5.42 5.84
CA TRP A 354 8.46 -4.71 6.71
C TRP A 354 7.86 -3.42 7.29
N VAL A 355 7.09 -2.65 6.52
CA VAL A 355 6.34 -1.49 7.04
C VAL A 355 5.36 -1.92 8.13
N MET A 356 4.59 -2.98 7.91
CA MET A 356 3.70 -3.55 8.91
C MET A 356 4.47 -3.94 10.19
N MET A 357 5.65 -4.56 10.06
CA MET A 357 6.49 -4.91 11.22
C MET A 357 6.93 -3.66 12.00
N CYS A 358 7.26 -2.56 11.33
CA CYS A 358 7.62 -1.29 11.97
C CYS A 358 6.48 -0.72 12.82
N GLN A 359 5.22 -1.04 12.49
CA GLN A 359 4.05 -0.54 13.21
C GLN A 359 3.69 -1.37 14.45
N THR A 360 4.23 -2.58 14.62
CA THR A 360 3.85 -3.46 15.76
C THR A 360 5.01 -4.25 16.37
N LEU A 361 5.85 -4.89 15.56
CA LEU A 361 6.95 -5.71 16.07
C LEU A 361 8.15 -4.88 16.49
N VAL A 362 8.56 -3.90 15.68
CA VAL A 362 9.82 -3.16 15.86
C VAL A 362 9.70 -1.63 15.99
N PRO A 363 8.58 -1.02 16.44
CA PRO A 363 8.45 0.45 16.46
C PRO A 363 9.50 1.16 17.34
N THR A 364 10.10 0.44 18.30
CA THR A 364 11.13 0.97 19.21
C THR A 364 12.54 0.43 18.96
N GLN A 365 12.75 -0.31 17.86
CA GLN A 365 14.06 -0.82 17.47
C GLN A 365 14.69 0.08 16.40
N ARG A 366 15.83 -0.34 15.82
CA ARG A 366 16.40 0.34 14.65
C ARG A 366 15.53 0.04 13.43
N ILE A 367 14.95 1.09 12.85
CA ILE A 367 14.11 1.01 11.65
C ILE A 367 15.03 1.05 10.42
N ASN A 368 15.41 -0.14 9.95
CA ASN A 368 16.29 -0.32 8.80
C ASN A 368 16.17 -1.75 8.22
N ASP A 369 17.05 -2.11 7.26
CA ASP A 369 17.03 -3.40 6.56
C ASP A 369 17.37 -4.59 7.47
N GLY A 370 17.79 -4.37 8.72
CA GLY A 370 18.08 -5.46 9.66
C GLY A 370 16.90 -6.42 9.85
N ALA A 371 15.68 -5.89 9.98
CA ALA A 371 14.48 -6.71 10.11
C ALA A 371 14.16 -7.49 8.82
N TYR A 372 14.56 -6.98 7.66
CA TYR A 372 14.46 -7.70 6.38
C TYR A 372 15.36 -8.94 6.40
N PHE A 373 16.65 -8.79 6.76
CA PHE A 373 17.60 -9.91 6.88
C PHE A 373 17.22 -10.94 7.96
N ALA A 374 16.30 -10.60 8.87
CA ALA A 374 15.78 -11.50 9.89
C ALA A 374 14.52 -12.28 9.47
N THR A 375 14.00 -12.06 8.27
CA THR A 375 12.74 -12.62 7.79
C THR A 375 12.91 -13.50 6.57
N GLU A 376 12.41 -14.73 6.62
CA GLU A 376 12.38 -15.63 5.47
C GLU A 376 11.08 -15.41 4.68
N PHE A 377 11.17 -15.06 3.39
CA PHE A 377 10.02 -14.91 2.50
C PHE A 377 10.05 -15.97 1.41
N ARG A 378 8.89 -16.60 1.15
CA ARG A 378 8.69 -17.43 -0.04
C ARG A 378 7.50 -16.94 -0.86
N LEU A 379 7.79 -16.50 -2.09
CA LEU A 379 6.83 -15.96 -3.05
C LEU A 379 6.94 -16.73 -4.37
N PRO A 380 6.05 -17.69 -4.65
CA PRO A 380 6.13 -18.50 -5.86
C PRO A 380 6.23 -17.65 -7.13
N LYS A 381 7.20 -17.95 -8.00
CA LYS A 381 7.36 -17.23 -9.28
C LYS A 381 6.11 -17.36 -10.16
N GLY A 382 5.69 -16.25 -10.74
CA GLY A 382 4.48 -16.14 -11.57
C GLY A 382 3.20 -15.80 -10.81
N THR A 383 3.25 -15.68 -9.48
CA THR A 383 2.14 -15.11 -8.69
C THR A 383 2.01 -13.60 -8.93
N TRP A 384 0.90 -13.00 -8.49
CA TRP A 384 0.68 -11.56 -8.61
C TRP A 384 1.71 -10.71 -7.84
N CYS A 385 2.28 -11.25 -6.76
CA CYS A 385 3.29 -10.58 -5.94
C CYS A 385 4.74 -10.90 -6.37
N ASN A 386 4.94 -11.91 -7.23
CA ASN A 386 6.22 -12.17 -7.88
C ASN A 386 6.03 -12.57 -9.36
N PRO A 387 5.61 -11.63 -10.24
CA PRO A 387 5.33 -11.94 -11.63
C PRO A 387 6.57 -12.43 -12.39
N ASP A 388 6.32 -13.18 -13.46
CA ASP A 388 7.30 -13.73 -14.40
C ASP A 388 7.05 -13.23 -15.83
N ASP A 389 6.45 -12.03 -15.93
CA ASP A 389 6.17 -11.36 -17.19
C ASP A 389 6.42 -9.85 -17.11
N ARG A 390 7.32 -9.37 -17.97
CA ARG A 390 7.72 -7.95 -18.03
C ARG A 390 6.63 -6.99 -18.55
N ARG A 391 5.48 -7.50 -18.98
CA ARG A 391 4.38 -6.69 -19.54
C ARG A 391 3.35 -6.27 -18.49
N THR A 392 3.46 -6.73 -17.25
CA THR A 392 2.52 -6.42 -16.16
C THR A 392 2.38 -4.91 -15.91
N GLY A 393 1.17 -4.45 -15.62
CA GLY A 393 0.89 -3.08 -15.16
C GLY A 393 0.79 -3.00 -13.63
N HIS A 394 1.14 -1.85 -13.06
CA HIS A 394 1.41 -1.60 -11.64
C HIS A 394 0.84 -0.27 -11.12
N ALA A 395 0.23 0.58 -11.95
CA ALA A 395 -0.23 1.92 -11.52
C ALA A 395 -1.08 1.93 -10.24
N TYR A 396 -1.82 0.87 -9.92
CA TYR A 396 -2.48 0.69 -8.63
C TYR A 396 -2.16 -0.65 -7.96
N ALA A 397 -0.87 -0.96 -7.82
CA ALA A 397 -0.38 -2.16 -7.12
C ALA A 397 -0.98 -2.31 -5.70
N TRP A 398 -1.31 -1.19 -5.06
CA TRP A 398 -1.93 -1.14 -3.74
C TRP A 398 -3.20 -1.98 -3.60
N HIS A 399 -4.01 -2.12 -4.65
CA HIS A 399 -5.24 -2.93 -4.61
C HIS A 399 -4.99 -4.33 -4.06
N PHE A 400 -3.96 -4.99 -4.58
CA PHE A 400 -3.57 -6.33 -4.16
C PHE A 400 -2.66 -6.30 -2.94
N LEU A 401 -1.69 -5.37 -2.88
CA LEU A 401 -0.73 -5.27 -1.78
C LEU A 401 -1.43 -5.10 -0.41
N VAL A 402 -2.26 -4.06 -0.26
CA VAL A 402 -2.89 -3.75 1.05
C VAL A 402 -3.88 -4.83 1.48
N SER A 403 -4.49 -5.49 0.49
CA SER A 403 -5.36 -6.63 0.72
C SER A 403 -4.57 -7.86 1.20
N GLY A 404 -3.44 -8.15 0.54
CA GLY A 404 -2.54 -9.25 0.87
C GLY A 404 -1.98 -9.16 2.30
N TRP A 405 -1.63 -7.96 2.76
CA TRP A 405 -1.05 -7.75 4.09
C TRP A 405 -2.07 -7.78 5.23
N ALA A 406 -3.35 -7.49 4.97
CA ALA A 406 -4.40 -7.49 6.01
C ALA A 406 -4.51 -8.84 6.75
N ALA A 407 -4.16 -9.95 6.09
CA ALA A 407 -4.14 -11.28 6.69
C ALA A 407 -3.02 -11.47 7.73
N LEU A 408 -1.88 -10.80 7.57
CA LEU A 408 -0.69 -10.96 8.42
C LEU A 408 -0.92 -10.39 9.82
N TRP A 409 -1.61 -9.24 9.91
CA TRP A 409 -2.06 -8.67 11.18
C TRP A 409 -2.82 -9.69 12.02
N ARG A 410 -3.79 -10.40 11.44
CA ARG A 410 -4.57 -11.41 12.17
C ARG A 410 -3.71 -12.60 12.62
N GLY A 411 -2.68 -12.95 11.85
CA GLY A 411 -1.71 -13.97 12.21
C GLY A 411 -0.89 -13.57 13.43
N LEU A 412 -0.27 -12.38 13.39
CA LEU A 412 0.54 -11.85 14.49
C LEU A 412 -0.30 -11.58 15.74
N SER A 413 -1.45 -10.94 15.57
CA SER A 413 -2.41 -10.67 16.64
C SER A 413 -2.89 -11.92 17.35
N GLN A 414 -3.03 -13.05 16.63
CA GLN A 414 -3.35 -14.32 17.29
C GLN A 414 -2.23 -14.72 18.27
N SER A 415 -0.96 -14.49 17.92
CA SER A 415 0.17 -14.75 18.80
C SER A 415 0.21 -13.82 20.01
N TYR A 416 -0.05 -12.52 19.82
CA TYR A 416 -0.11 -11.52 20.90
C TYR A 416 -1.23 -11.84 21.89
N PHE A 417 -2.43 -12.11 21.36
CA PHE A 417 -3.59 -12.47 22.15
C PHE A 417 -3.34 -13.72 22.99
N SER A 418 -2.78 -14.78 22.37
CA SER A 418 -2.47 -16.03 23.08
C SER A 418 -1.40 -15.86 24.16
N ARG A 419 -0.51 -14.88 24.03
CA ARG A 419 0.51 -14.58 25.05
C ARG A 419 0.05 -13.61 26.13
N GLY A 420 -0.98 -12.81 25.86
CA GLY A 420 -1.56 -11.84 26.79
C GLY A 420 -1.21 -10.37 26.51
N TYR A 421 -0.48 -10.07 25.43
CA TYR A 421 -0.22 -8.69 25.00
C TYR A 421 -1.41 -8.16 24.19
N LEU A 422 -2.54 -7.98 24.86
CA LEU A 422 -3.81 -7.61 24.24
C LEU A 422 -3.77 -6.20 23.63
N GLU A 423 -2.92 -5.34 24.18
CA GLU A 423 -2.67 -3.98 23.71
C GLU A 423 -2.06 -3.93 22.31
N GLU A 424 -1.36 -4.97 21.89
CA GLU A 424 -0.72 -5.08 20.57
C GLU A 424 -1.62 -5.74 19.51
N VAL A 425 -2.76 -6.31 19.93
CA VAL A 425 -3.70 -6.95 19.00
C VAL A 425 -4.35 -5.89 18.12
N ASN A 426 -4.31 -6.12 16.81
CA ASN A 426 -5.02 -5.37 15.78
C ASN A 426 -5.64 -6.33 14.75
N ALA A 427 -6.92 -6.14 14.39
CA ALA A 427 -7.63 -7.01 13.46
C ALA A 427 -7.20 -6.87 11.99
N GLY A 428 -6.47 -5.81 11.62
CA GLY A 428 -5.93 -5.59 10.28
C GLY A 428 -6.14 -4.18 9.76
N ASN A 429 -5.41 -3.82 8.71
CA ASN A 429 -5.61 -2.56 7.99
C ASN A 429 -6.88 -2.60 7.13
N ALA A 430 -7.49 -1.43 6.91
CA ALA A 430 -8.52 -1.25 5.89
C ALA A 430 -7.95 -1.45 4.48
N ASN A 431 -8.85 -1.60 3.50
CA ASN A 431 -8.52 -1.32 2.11
C ASN A 431 -8.39 0.21 1.95
N THR A 432 -7.20 0.70 1.60
CA THR A 432 -6.93 2.14 1.46
C THR A 432 -7.43 2.63 0.10
N SER A 433 -8.74 2.88 0.04
CA SER A 433 -9.50 3.36 -1.13
C SER A 433 -10.77 4.06 -0.62
N ASN A 434 -11.56 4.77 -1.42
CA ASN A 434 -11.46 5.07 -2.85
C ASN A 434 -10.34 6.07 -3.17
N TRP A 435 -9.83 6.03 -4.40
CA TRP A 435 -9.00 7.10 -4.96
C TRP A 435 -9.84 7.92 -5.93
N LEU A 436 -10.20 9.15 -5.54
CA LEU A 436 -10.84 10.10 -6.46
C LEU A 436 -9.80 10.55 -7.47
N GLN A 437 -10.09 10.32 -8.76
CA GLN A 437 -9.18 10.60 -9.86
C GLN A 437 -9.92 11.20 -11.06
N GLY A 438 -9.18 11.91 -11.90
CA GLY A 438 -9.73 12.61 -13.05
C GLY A 438 -8.72 13.56 -13.68
N GLY A 439 -9.10 14.16 -14.81
CA GLY A 439 -8.25 15.12 -15.51
C GLY A 439 -8.96 15.83 -16.65
N GLY A 440 -8.28 16.82 -17.20
CA GLY A 440 -8.82 17.76 -18.18
C GLY A 440 -8.16 19.12 -18.04
N ILE A 441 -8.94 20.19 -18.18
CA ILE A 441 -8.50 21.56 -17.94
C ILE A 441 -9.05 22.04 -16.59
N ASN A 442 -8.17 22.54 -15.73
CA ASN A 442 -8.50 22.98 -14.37
C ASN A 442 -8.98 24.45 -14.31
N GLN A 443 -9.21 24.94 -13.08
CA GLN A 443 -9.64 26.31 -12.80
C GLN A 443 -8.68 27.42 -13.27
N ASP A 444 -7.41 27.08 -13.54
CA ASP A 444 -6.39 28.00 -14.04
C ASP A 444 -6.24 27.96 -15.57
N GLY A 445 -7.03 27.12 -16.26
CA GLY A 445 -6.95 26.96 -17.71
C GLY A 445 -5.79 26.07 -18.17
N GLU A 446 -5.27 25.19 -17.31
CA GLU A 446 -4.13 24.32 -17.60
C GLU A 446 -4.52 22.84 -17.69
N ILE A 447 -3.78 22.07 -18.50
CA ILE A 447 -3.87 20.60 -18.48
C ILE A 447 -3.55 20.13 -17.07
N HIS A 448 -4.40 19.25 -16.53
CA HIS A 448 -4.30 18.82 -15.15
C HIS A 448 -4.82 17.40 -14.94
N ALA A 449 -4.41 16.81 -13.82
CA ALA A 449 -4.94 15.57 -13.28
C ALA A 449 -5.09 15.70 -11.76
N VAL A 450 -6.01 14.94 -11.17
CA VAL A 450 -6.24 14.91 -9.72
C VAL A 450 -6.08 13.50 -9.18
N ASN A 451 -5.62 13.41 -7.94
CA ASN A 451 -5.58 12.17 -7.17
C ASN A 451 -5.68 12.50 -5.69
N SER A 452 -6.89 12.50 -5.15
CA SER A 452 -7.11 12.85 -3.74
C SER A 452 -6.45 11.84 -2.81
N PHE A 453 -5.69 12.34 -1.83
CA PHE A 453 -5.07 11.52 -0.80
C PHE A 453 -5.91 11.31 0.45
N GLU A 454 -7.20 11.67 0.42
CA GLU A 454 -8.15 11.37 1.51
C GLU A 454 -8.11 9.88 1.95
N ALA A 455 -7.68 8.97 1.07
CA ALA A 455 -7.48 7.54 1.35
C ALA A 455 -6.34 7.21 2.34
N SER A 456 -5.45 8.16 2.65
CA SER A 456 -4.46 8.08 3.74
C SER A 456 -5.11 7.95 5.13
N SER A 457 -6.39 8.35 5.24
CA SER A 457 -7.14 8.45 6.50
C SER A 457 -8.34 7.50 6.51
N CYS A 458 -8.08 6.21 6.27
CA CYS A 458 -9.09 5.16 6.41
C CYS A 458 -9.29 4.76 7.89
N GLY A 459 -10.35 3.98 8.17
CA GLY A 459 -10.54 3.40 9.50
C GLY A 459 -9.51 2.31 9.83
N THR A 460 -9.09 2.18 11.08
CA THR A 460 -8.13 1.12 11.49
C THR A 460 -8.84 -0.10 12.08
N GLY A 461 -8.19 -1.26 12.07
CA GLY A 461 -8.70 -2.45 12.75
C GLY A 461 -8.88 -2.25 14.26
N ALA A 462 -9.90 -2.89 14.82
CA ALA A 462 -10.15 -2.92 16.25
C ALA A 462 -9.05 -3.69 17.00
N CYS A 463 -8.82 -3.31 18.26
CA CYS A 463 -7.91 -3.99 19.16
C CYS A 463 -8.66 -5.00 20.05
N ALA A 464 -7.91 -5.82 20.80
CA ALA A 464 -8.50 -6.66 21.84
C ALA A 464 -8.93 -5.87 23.10
N VAL A 465 -8.65 -4.56 23.14
CA VAL A 465 -8.86 -3.68 24.30
C VAL A 465 -9.67 -2.42 24.01
N LYS A 466 -9.86 -2.04 22.73
CA LYS A 466 -10.57 -0.82 22.32
C LYS A 466 -11.00 -0.88 20.86
N ASP A 467 -11.92 0.02 20.50
CA ASP A 467 -12.32 0.24 19.11
C ASP A 467 -11.15 0.71 18.24
N GLY A 468 -11.27 0.46 16.94
CA GLY A 468 -10.36 1.01 15.93
C GLY A 468 -10.56 2.53 15.79
N LEU A 469 -9.53 3.22 15.31
CA LEU A 469 -9.56 4.65 15.09
C LEU A 469 -10.35 4.95 13.80
N ASN A 470 -11.34 5.83 13.88
CA ASN A 470 -12.07 6.28 12.70
C ASN A 470 -11.18 7.23 11.88
N HIS A 471 -11.23 7.11 10.55
CA HIS A 471 -10.61 8.00 9.56
C HIS A 471 -9.22 8.54 9.98
N ALA A 472 -8.25 7.63 10.09
CA ALA A 472 -7.02 7.89 10.84
C ALA A 472 -5.71 7.48 10.16
N ALA A 473 -5.69 6.41 9.35
CA ALA A 473 -4.43 5.90 8.84
C ALA A 473 -4.56 5.02 7.60
N ALA A 474 -3.41 4.78 6.96
CA ALA A 474 -3.21 3.82 5.90
C ALA A 474 -2.07 2.84 6.26
N ILE A 475 -2.04 1.66 5.63
CA ILE A 475 -1.01 0.66 5.94
C ILE A 475 0.40 1.11 5.51
N TRP A 476 0.49 1.91 4.44
CA TRP A 476 1.74 2.39 3.87
C TRP A 476 2.30 3.60 4.61
N ASN A 477 1.47 4.37 5.32
CA ASN A 477 1.84 5.47 6.22
C ASN A 477 0.85 5.53 7.41
N PRO A 478 1.29 5.23 8.64
CA PRO A 478 0.42 5.27 9.81
C PRO A 478 0.13 6.68 10.33
N GLU A 479 0.83 7.71 9.83
CA GLU A 479 0.62 9.13 10.16
C GLU A 479 -0.42 9.73 9.22
N GLY A 480 -1.64 9.17 9.21
CA GLY A 480 -2.69 9.59 8.28
C GLY A 480 -3.12 11.03 8.50
N ASP A 481 -3.25 11.75 7.39
CA ASP A 481 -3.79 13.10 7.32
C ASP A 481 -4.72 13.17 6.10
N MET A 482 -5.92 13.72 6.28
CA MET A 482 -6.93 13.76 5.21
C MET A 482 -6.84 15.05 4.39
N GLY A 483 -5.99 15.99 4.79
CA GLY A 483 -5.84 17.30 4.19
C GLY A 483 -6.99 18.26 4.45
N ASP A 484 -6.71 19.54 4.33
CA ASP A 484 -7.72 20.59 4.46
C ASP A 484 -8.54 20.72 3.17
N ILE A 485 -9.85 20.89 3.32
CA ILE A 485 -10.77 21.12 2.20
C ILE A 485 -10.27 22.27 1.31
N GLU A 486 -9.90 23.40 1.94
CA GLU A 486 -9.46 24.60 1.22
C GLU A 486 -8.16 24.37 0.43
N ILE A 487 -7.28 23.49 0.91
CA ILE A 487 -6.04 23.14 0.21
C ILE A 487 -6.35 22.22 -0.98
N TRP A 488 -7.24 21.24 -0.81
CA TRP A 488 -7.69 20.38 -1.91
C TRP A 488 -8.38 21.18 -3.01
N GLU A 489 -9.25 22.14 -2.67
CA GLU A 489 -9.93 22.99 -3.66
C GLU A 489 -8.97 23.88 -4.47
N MET A 490 -7.76 24.18 -3.95
CA MET A 490 -6.73 24.85 -4.74
C MET A 490 -6.10 23.95 -5.81
N ALA A 491 -6.08 22.64 -5.59
CA ALA A 491 -5.44 21.67 -6.49
C ALA A 491 -6.44 20.88 -7.35
N GLU A 492 -7.74 20.97 -7.07
CA GLU A 492 -8.79 20.20 -7.73
C GLU A 492 -9.94 21.14 -8.17
N PRO A 493 -10.41 21.09 -9.43
CA PRO A 493 -11.56 21.88 -9.88
C PRO A 493 -12.89 21.28 -9.38
N LEU A 494 -13.00 21.10 -8.06
CA LEU A 494 -14.07 20.38 -7.38
C LEU A 494 -14.40 21.08 -6.06
N LEU A 495 -15.67 21.39 -5.81
CA LEU A 495 -16.15 21.96 -4.53
C LEU A 495 -16.65 20.88 -3.57
N TYR A 496 -16.39 21.04 -2.28
CA TYR A 496 -16.93 20.15 -1.25
C TYR A 496 -18.36 20.54 -0.88
N LEU A 497 -19.30 19.59 -1.02
CA LEU A 497 -20.68 19.72 -0.54
C LEU A 497 -20.92 18.96 0.78
N GLY A 498 -19.95 18.15 1.20
CA GLY A 498 -19.99 17.44 2.46
C GLY A 498 -18.68 16.73 2.77
N ARG A 499 -18.41 16.58 4.06
CA ARG A 499 -17.31 15.79 4.61
C ARG A 499 -17.78 15.19 5.92
N ASN A 500 -18.07 13.90 5.90
CA ASN A 500 -18.83 13.25 6.95
C ASN A 500 -18.20 11.91 7.29
N VAL A 501 -18.33 11.52 8.54
CA VAL A 501 -18.02 10.15 8.96
C VAL A 501 -18.93 9.17 8.22
N LYS A 502 -18.39 8.03 7.80
CA LYS A 502 -19.18 7.03 7.07
C LYS A 502 -19.81 6.05 8.04
N ALA A 503 -21.09 6.23 8.31
CA ALA A 503 -21.86 5.32 9.17
C ALA A 503 -21.76 3.86 8.71
N ASN A 504 -21.67 2.92 9.65
CA ASN A 504 -21.64 1.47 9.41
C ASN A 504 -20.48 0.97 8.52
N SER A 505 -19.45 1.78 8.28
CA SER A 505 -18.29 1.34 7.51
C SER A 505 -17.29 0.52 8.32
N GLY A 506 -17.18 0.79 9.64
CA GLY A 506 -16.32 0.03 10.54
C GLY A 506 -16.90 -1.36 10.85
N GLY A 507 -16.05 -2.38 10.84
CA GLY A 507 -16.45 -3.76 11.05
C GLY A 507 -17.02 -4.00 12.45
N TYR A 508 -18.14 -4.71 12.51
CA TYR A 508 -18.86 -4.95 13.77
C TYR A 508 -18.07 -5.90 14.68
N GLY A 509 -18.06 -5.64 15.98
CA GLY A 509 -17.44 -6.51 16.97
C GLY A 509 -17.72 -6.05 18.40
N LYS A 510 -17.26 -6.83 19.38
CA LYS A 510 -17.17 -6.37 20.77
C LYS A 510 -16.50 -4.99 20.81
N TYR A 511 -15.38 -4.88 20.09
CA TYR A 511 -14.80 -3.62 19.68
C TYR A 511 -15.01 -3.43 18.18
N ARG A 512 -15.54 -2.27 17.80
CA ARG A 512 -15.84 -1.92 16.41
C ARG A 512 -14.56 -1.49 15.72
N GLY A 513 -14.38 -1.85 14.45
CA GLY A 513 -13.34 -1.25 13.63
C GLY A 513 -13.60 0.23 13.41
N GLY A 514 -12.56 1.01 13.10
CA GLY A 514 -12.73 2.42 12.77
C GLY A 514 -13.64 2.61 11.56
N CYS A 515 -14.56 3.57 11.62
CA CYS A 515 -15.29 4.00 10.43
C CYS A 515 -14.34 4.76 9.50
N GLY A 516 -14.56 4.62 8.20
CA GLY A 516 -14.01 5.59 7.26
C GLY A 516 -14.80 6.89 7.28
N PHE A 517 -14.65 7.66 6.22
CA PHE A 517 -15.38 8.90 5.99
C PHE A 517 -15.75 9.02 4.51
N GLU A 518 -16.53 10.04 4.18
CA GLU A 518 -16.98 10.29 2.82
C GLU A 518 -17.02 11.77 2.52
N THR A 519 -16.77 12.12 1.26
CA THR A 519 -16.85 13.49 0.76
C THR A 519 -17.67 13.56 -0.52
N LEU A 520 -18.65 14.46 -0.54
CA LEU A 520 -19.45 14.73 -1.73
C LEU A 520 -18.80 15.89 -2.49
N ARG A 521 -18.44 15.65 -3.74
CA ARG A 521 -17.73 16.61 -4.59
C ARG A 521 -18.64 17.03 -5.74
N MET A 522 -18.68 18.33 -6.01
CA MET A 522 -19.33 18.90 -7.18
C MET A 522 -18.26 19.44 -8.13
N VAL A 523 -18.33 19.05 -9.40
CA VAL A 523 -17.40 19.57 -10.42
C VAL A 523 -17.62 21.07 -10.62
N TRP A 524 -16.54 21.85 -10.58
CA TRP A 524 -16.62 23.31 -10.60
C TRP A 524 -15.40 23.95 -11.24
N ASN A 525 -15.62 24.88 -12.19
CA ASN A 525 -14.58 25.50 -12.99
C ASN A 525 -13.65 24.53 -13.73
N ALA A 526 -14.13 23.32 -14.06
CA ALA A 526 -13.43 22.39 -14.94
C ALA A 526 -13.86 22.57 -16.40
N GLN A 527 -12.97 22.26 -17.37
CA GLN A 527 -13.31 22.14 -18.78
C GLN A 527 -12.71 20.85 -19.35
N ASP A 528 -13.39 20.23 -20.32
CA ASP A 528 -13.00 18.95 -20.94
C ASP A 528 -12.61 17.89 -19.89
N TRP A 529 -13.45 17.73 -18.86
CA TRP A 529 -13.12 17.02 -17.63
C TRP A 529 -13.64 15.58 -17.63
N THR A 530 -12.81 14.67 -17.10
CA THR A 530 -13.18 13.27 -16.85
C THR A 530 -12.87 12.86 -15.40
N MET A 531 -13.61 11.89 -14.87
CA MET A 531 -13.37 11.29 -13.55
C MET A 531 -13.62 9.78 -13.56
N PHE A 532 -13.08 9.06 -12.57
CA PHE A 532 -13.31 7.63 -12.40
C PHE A 532 -13.10 7.16 -10.94
N PHE A 533 -13.59 5.94 -10.66
CA PHE A 533 -13.49 5.30 -9.35
C PHE A 533 -12.42 4.21 -9.34
N MET A 534 -11.71 4.09 -8.21
CA MET A 534 -10.75 3.01 -7.99
C MET A 534 -10.74 2.58 -6.52
N GLY A 535 -11.34 1.42 -6.25
CA GLY A 535 -11.32 0.73 -4.95
C GLY A 535 -12.05 -0.61 -4.96
N ASN A 536 -12.07 -1.31 -3.82
CA ASN A 536 -12.81 -2.57 -3.68
C ASN A 536 -14.33 -2.34 -3.64
N GLY A 537 -15.11 -3.20 -4.30
CA GLY A 537 -16.57 -3.08 -4.40
C GLY A 537 -17.31 -4.32 -3.93
N PHE A 538 -17.03 -5.46 -4.57
CA PHE A 538 -17.74 -6.72 -4.33
C PHE A 538 -17.16 -7.54 -3.16
N MET A 539 -15.95 -7.22 -2.70
CA MET A 539 -15.26 -8.03 -1.69
C MET A 539 -14.61 -7.19 -0.59
N ASN A 540 -14.59 -7.76 0.62
CA ASN A 540 -13.78 -7.26 1.73
C ASN A 540 -12.38 -7.87 1.68
N SER A 541 -11.36 -7.03 1.77
CA SER A 541 -9.98 -7.49 1.91
C SER A 541 -9.59 -7.75 3.36
N ASP A 542 -10.10 -6.95 4.30
CA ASP A 542 -9.95 -7.11 5.73
C ASP A 542 -11.03 -8.04 6.29
N TRP A 543 -10.67 -8.84 7.29
CA TRP A 543 -11.63 -9.67 8.05
C TRP A 543 -11.57 -9.29 9.51
N GLY A 544 -12.71 -9.37 10.20
CA GLY A 544 -12.71 -9.27 11.64
C GLY A 544 -11.97 -10.44 12.32
N MET A 545 -11.69 -10.26 13.61
CA MET A 545 -10.89 -11.21 14.39
C MET A 545 -11.69 -11.72 15.59
N MET A 546 -11.53 -13.03 15.89
CA MET A 546 -12.10 -13.68 17.09
C MET A 546 -13.62 -13.43 17.29
N GLY A 547 -14.37 -13.39 16.20
CA GLY A 547 -15.83 -13.17 16.21
C GLY A 547 -16.27 -11.82 15.61
N GLY A 548 -15.34 -10.90 15.37
CA GLY A 548 -15.62 -9.66 14.67
C GLY A 548 -15.88 -9.86 13.18
N TYR A 549 -16.52 -8.88 12.55
CA TYR A 549 -16.87 -8.83 11.14
C TYR A 549 -15.88 -7.96 10.35
N PRO A 550 -15.74 -8.19 9.02
CA PRO A 550 -15.11 -7.25 8.10
C PRO A 550 -15.70 -5.84 8.20
N SER A 551 -14.95 -4.85 7.71
CA SER A 551 -15.46 -3.53 7.34
C SER A 551 -16.56 -3.62 6.26
N ALA A 552 -17.18 -2.49 5.88
CA ALA A 552 -18.06 -2.45 4.72
C ALA A 552 -17.26 -2.42 3.40
N THR A 553 -17.80 -3.03 2.33
CA THR A 553 -17.24 -2.86 0.99
C THR A 553 -17.62 -1.52 0.36
N GLY A 554 -16.95 -1.14 -0.72
CA GLY A 554 -17.26 0.06 -1.49
C GLY A 554 -18.60 -0.01 -2.24
N TYR A 555 -19.02 1.16 -2.72
CA TYR A 555 -20.01 1.33 -3.78
C TYR A 555 -19.70 2.64 -4.52
N ARG A 556 -20.22 2.77 -5.73
CA ARG A 556 -20.12 3.97 -6.55
C ARG A 556 -21.37 4.84 -6.36
N PHE A 557 -21.19 6.15 -6.30
CA PHE A 557 -22.24 7.12 -6.56
C PHE A 557 -21.68 8.25 -7.42
N GLU A 558 -22.29 8.44 -8.58
CA GLU A 558 -22.08 9.60 -9.46
C GLU A 558 -23.42 10.06 -10.03
N ALA A 559 -23.55 11.35 -10.27
CA ALA A 559 -24.76 11.93 -10.87
C ALA A 559 -24.39 12.98 -11.92
N HIS A 560 -24.94 12.78 -13.12
CA HIS A 560 -24.77 13.68 -14.26
C HIS A 560 -26.04 14.45 -14.59
N LYS A 561 -25.90 15.64 -15.19
CA LYS A 561 -27.05 16.48 -15.59
C LYS A 561 -27.96 16.76 -14.40
N THR A 562 -27.34 17.14 -13.29
CA THR A 562 -27.96 17.24 -11.96
C THR A 562 -28.96 18.39 -11.84
N GLY A 563 -28.87 19.41 -12.70
CA GLY A 563 -29.69 20.61 -12.64
C GLY A 563 -29.38 21.52 -11.43
N LEU A 564 -28.23 21.31 -10.76
CA LEU A 564 -27.89 22.08 -9.57
C LEU A 564 -27.66 23.56 -9.88
N ASP A 565 -27.22 23.92 -11.08
CA ASP A 565 -27.10 25.31 -11.52
C ASP A 565 -28.42 26.08 -11.34
N LYS A 566 -29.54 25.50 -11.79
CA LYS A 566 -30.87 26.09 -11.66
C LYS A 566 -31.35 26.08 -10.21
N ARG A 567 -31.15 24.97 -9.49
CA ARG A 567 -31.55 24.83 -8.08
C ARG A 567 -30.84 25.85 -7.20
N ILE A 568 -29.52 26.02 -7.38
CA ILE A 568 -28.72 27.03 -6.70
C ILE A 568 -29.26 28.43 -6.99
N ALA A 569 -29.53 28.75 -8.27
CA ALA A 569 -30.02 30.06 -8.67
C ALA A 569 -31.35 30.46 -8.03
N ILE A 570 -32.22 29.50 -7.71
CA ILE A 570 -33.53 29.74 -7.07
C ILE A 570 -33.53 29.46 -5.55
N GLY A 571 -32.41 29.05 -4.98
CA GLY A 571 -32.29 28.69 -3.56
C GLY A 571 -33.10 27.45 -3.16
N ASP A 572 -33.25 26.48 -4.08
CA ASP A 572 -33.87 25.19 -3.77
C ASP A 572 -32.90 24.27 -2.99
N SER A 573 -33.42 23.17 -2.47
CA SER A 573 -32.65 22.14 -1.75
C SER A 573 -31.55 21.51 -2.63
N LEU A 574 -30.43 21.17 -1.98
CA LEU A 574 -29.21 20.61 -2.58
C LEU A 574 -28.79 19.33 -1.84
N PRO A 575 -28.13 18.38 -2.52
CA PRO A 575 -27.49 17.25 -1.84
C PRO A 575 -26.29 17.77 -1.05
N LEU A 576 -26.35 17.68 0.27
CA LEU A 576 -25.31 18.17 1.18
C LEU A 576 -24.96 17.09 2.21
N GLY A 577 -23.72 17.11 2.69
CA GLY A 577 -23.27 16.19 3.73
C GLY A 577 -22.87 14.81 3.21
N GLY A 578 -23.25 13.76 3.94
CA GLY A 578 -22.87 12.37 3.66
C GLY A 578 -24.05 11.51 3.19
N ASP A 579 -23.76 10.43 2.48
CA ASP A 579 -24.73 9.44 2.01
C ASP A 579 -24.97 8.43 3.14
N ILE A 580 -25.61 8.91 4.21
CA ILE A 580 -25.66 8.25 5.53
C ILE A 580 -26.18 6.81 5.44
N ASP A 581 -27.28 6.60 4.70
CA ASP A 581 -27.85 5.28 4.43
C ASP A 581 -28.01 5.09 2.92
N PRO A 582 -27.05 4.40 2.25
CA PRO A 582 -27.12 4.15 0.82
C PRO A 582 -28.32 3.28 0.40
N GLY A 583 -29.02 2.65 1.36
CA GLY A 583 -30.27 1.91 1.13
C GLY A 583 -31.53 2.77 1.10
N ASP A 584 -31.47 4.00 1.64
CA ASP A 584 -32.50 5.04 1.52
C ASP A 584 -31.90 6.32 0.91
N PRO A 585 -31.70 6.36 -0.42
CA PRO A 585 -30.97 7.41 -1.09
C PRO A 585 -31.63 8.79 -0.93
N ASP A 586 -30.89 9.75 -0.37
CA ASP A 586 -31.37 11.11 -0.10
C ASP A 586 -30.93 12.11 -1.19
N TYR A 587 -29.70 12.01 -1.70
CA TYR A 587 -29.16 12.95 -2.70
C TYR A 587 -30.04 13.08 -3.95
N GLU A 588 -30.61 11.96 -4.39
CA GLU A 588 -31.47 11.86 -5.57
C GLU A 588 -32.76 12.69 -5.43
N ARG A 589 -33.18 13.03 -4.21
CA ARG A 589 -34.33 13.91 -3.93
C ARG A 589 -34.01 15.39 -4.20
N HIS A 590 -32.73 15.72 -4.29
CA HIS A 590 -32.20 17.09 -4.38
C HIS A 590 -31.55 17.42 -5.72
N ILE A 591 -31.78 16.59 -6.73
CA ILE A 591 -31.31 16.79 -8.12
C ILE A 591 -32.50 16.75 -9.09
N ASP A 592 -32.26 17.09 -10.36
CA ASP A 592 -33.30 17.00 -11.40
C ASP A 592 -33.75 15.56 -11.61
N ALA A 593 -35.05 15.35 -11.82
CA ALA A 593 -35.61 14.02 -12.09
C ALA A 593 -35.09 13.38 -13.40
N THR A 594 -34.46 14.18 -14.27
CA THR A 594 -33.82 13.74 -15.51
C THR A 594 -32.32 13.48 -15.36
N ALA A 595 -31.75 13.67 -14.16
CA ALA A 595 -30.37 13.38 -13.88
C ALA A 595 -30.07 11.89 -14.13
N VAL A 596 -28.85 11.61 -14.60
CA VAL A 596 -28.37 10.24 -14.80
C VAL A 596 -27.55 9.86 -13.58
N VAL A 597 -28.10 9.00 -12.73
CA VAL A 597 -27.44 8.54 -11.50
C VAL A 597 -26.95 7.11 -11.68
N LYS A 598 -25.68 6.87 -11.35
CA LYS A 598 -25.11 5.52 -11.25
C LYS A 598 -24.79 5.24 -9.79
N ARG A 599 -25.50 4.27 -9.21
CA ARG A 599 -25.35 3.81 -7.82
C ARG A 599 -25.30 2.30 -7.79
N ASP A 600 -24.11 1.73 -7.66
CA ASP A 600 -23.89 0.28 -7.76
C ASP A 600 -22.58 -0.15 -7.08
N LYS A 601 -22.21 -1.42 -7.22
CA LYS A 601 -20.98 -1.99 -6.65
C LYS A 601 -19.76 -1.86 -7.55
N GLN A 602 -19.86 -1.20 -8.71
CA GLN A 602 -18.77 -1.04 -9.66
C GLN A 602 -17.80 0.08 -9.20
N CYS A 603 -16.95 -0.25 -8.22
CA CYS A 603 -15.97 0.69 -7.65
C CYS A 603 -14.66 0.81 -8.45
N ILE A 604 -14.61 0.18 -9.61
CA ILE A 604 -13.50 0.29 -10.56
C ILE A 604 -14.12 0.69 -11.89
N THR A 605 -13.79 1.89 -12.37
CA THR A 605 -14.24 2.37 -13.67
C THR A 605 -13.04 2.89 -14.46
N THR A 606 -13.20 3.03 -15.77
CA THR A 606 -12.37 3.94 -16.57
C THR A 606 -12.99 5.33 -16.56
N GLU A 607 -12.31 6.30 -17.19
CA GLU A 607 -12.77 7.68 -17.25
C GLU A 607 -14.17 7.81 -17.89
N ASP A 608 -15.02 8.62 -17.26
CA ASP A 608 -16.30 9.10 -17.82
C ASP A 608 -16.27 10.63 -17.88
N CYS A 609 -17.06 11.24 -18.76
CA CYS A 609 -17.09 12.70 -18.92
C CYS A 609 -17.96 13.35 -17.85
N TYR A 610 -17.44 14.40 -17.21
CA TYR A 610 -18.14 15.15 -16.18
C TYR A 610 -18.28 16.62 -16.59
N ALA A 611 -19.47 17.18 -16.39
CA ALA A 611 -19.73 18.60 -16.55
C ALA A 611 -19.70 19.33 -15.21
N ASN A 612 -19.50 20.65 -15.24
CA ASN A 612 -19.71 21.47 -14.04
C ASN A 612 -21.12 21.23 -13.47
N HIS A 613 -21.21 21.10 -12.15
CA HIS A 613 -22.38 20.70 -11.37
C HIS A 613 -22.70 19.20 -11.32
N ASP A 614 -21.95 18.34 -12.03
CA ASP A 614 -22.03 16.89 -11.80
C ASP A 614 -21.44 16.52 -10.43
N LEU A 615 -21.88 15.39 -9.87
CA LEU A 615 -21.52 14.96 -8.52
C LEU A 615 -20.72 13.66 -8.51
N TYR A 616 -19.76 13.58 -7.59
CA TYR A 616 -18.94 12.42 -7.30
C TYR A 616 -18.88 12.19 -5.78
N LEU A 617 -19.12 10.96 -5.33
CA LEU A 617 -18.94 10.57 -3.92
C LEU A 617 -17.58 9.89 -3.71
N ASN A 618 -16.67 10.53 -2.98
CA ASN A 618 -15.46 9.89 -2.52
C ASN A 618 -15.71 9.19 -1.18
N TYR A 619 -15.84 7.86 -1.20
CA TYR A 619 -16.02 7.04 0.00
C TYR A 619 -14.68 6.42 0.41
N LEU A 620 -14.27 6.58 1.68
CA LEU A 620 -13.07 5.99 2.26
C LEU A 620 -13.43 4.84 3.22
N ARG A 621 -12.72 3.71 3.15
CA ARG A 621 -13.13 2.47 3.83
C ARG A 621 -12.91 2.50 5.35
N GLY A 622 -13.69 1.65 6.04
CA GLY A 622 -13.49 1.35 7.47
C GLY A 622 -12.51 0.20 7.71
N GLY A 623 -12.17 -0.03 8.98
CA GLY A 623 -11.33 -1.15 9.42
C GLY A 623 -12.14 -2.32 10.00
N PRO A 624 -11.53 -3.52 10.17
CA PRO A 624 -12.20 -4.72 10.68
C PRO A 624 -12.50 -4.67 12.20
N GLY A 625 -13.53 -5.39 12.64
CA GLY A 625 -13.93 -5.50 14.06
C GLY A 625 -13.25 -6.64 14.84
N PHE A 626 -13.35 -6.60 16.17
CA PHE A 626 -12.81 -7.61 17.08
C PHE A 626 -13.86 -8.14 18.05
N GLY A 627 -13.94 -9.47 18.23
CA GLY A 627 -14.83 -10.13 19.19
C GLY A 627 -16.30 -10.20 18.75
N ASP A 628 -17.11 -11.03 19.41
CA ASP A 628 -18.54 -11.17 19.09
C ASP A 628 -19.30 -9.84 19.32
N PRO A 629 -20.03 -9.29 18.33
CA PRO A 629 -20.76 -8.05 18.49
C PRO A 629 -21.74 -8.02 19.68
N ILE A 630 -22.37 -9.14 20.03
CA ILE A 630 -23.31 -9.16 21.17
C ILE A 630 -22.61 -9.06 22.54
N ASP A 631 -21.28 -9.01 22.59
CA ASP A 631 -20.51 -8.75 23.79
C ASP A 631 -20.09 -7.26 23.91
N ARG A 632 -20.43 -6.40 22.95
CA ARG A 632 -20.16 -4.95 23.00
C ARG A 632 -20.88 -4.31 24.20
N ASP A 633 -20.25 -3.34 24.85
CA ASP A 633 -20.86 -2.56 25.93
C ASP A 633 -22.08 -1.77 25.41
N PRO A 634 -23.28 -1.92 26.00
CA PRO A 634 -24.46 -1.12 25.67
C PRO A 634 -24.19 0.40 25.63
N LYS A 635 -23.33 0.93 26.50
CA LYS A 635 -22.97 2.36 26.49
C LYS A 635 -22.16 2.75 25.26
N ALA A 636 -21.31 1.86 24.77
CA ALA A 636 -20.57 2.10 23.53
C ALA A 636 -21.50 2.10 22.32
N ILE A 637 -22.54 1.25 22.32
CA ILE A 637 -23.59 1.25 21.28
C ILE A 637 -24.38 2.57 21.31
N GLU A 638 -24.75 3.04 22.50
CA GLU A 638 -25.42 4.34 22.67
C GLU A 638 -24.56 5.50 22.13
N ALA A 639 -23.26 5.47 22.42
CA ALA A 639 -22.32 6.46 21.90
C ALA A 639 -22.20 6.42 20.37
N ASP A 640 -22.10 5.22 19.76
CA ASP A 640 -22.03 5.05 18.31
C ASP A 640 -23.29 5.56 17.60
N LEU A 641 -24.48 5.31 18.17
CA LEU A 641 -25.77 5.81 17.65
C LEU A 641 -25.81 7.34 17.65
N ASN A 642 -25.46 7.96 18.78
CA ASN A 642 -25.50 9.41 18.94
C ASN A 642 -24.41 10.15 18.15
N GLN A 643 -23.29 9.48 17.86
CA GLN A 643 -22.21 10.01 17.00
C GLN A 643 -22.41 9.69 15.52
N LYS A 644 -23.50 9.00 15.15
CA LYS A 644 -23.80 8.57 13.77
C LYS A 644 -22.74 7.63 13.16
N PHE A 645 -22.00 6.90 14.00
CA PHE A 645 -21.14 5.79 13.54
C PHE A 645 -21.95 4.54 13.23
N LEU A 646 -23.12 4.40 13.87
CA LEU A 646 -23.99 3.24 13.78
C LEU A 646 -25.41 3.68 13.49
N LEU A 647 -26.01 3.07 12.47
CA LEU A 647 -27.41 3.23 12.12
C LEU A 647 -28.30 2.41 13.08
N PRO A 648 -29.47 2.93 13.48
CA PRO A 648 -30.37 2.29 14.43
C PRO A 648 -30.74 0.83 14.09
N GLU A 649 -30.97 0.54 12.80
CA GLU A 649 -31.27 -0.80 12.32
C GLU A 649 -30.20 -1.83 12.74
N TYR A 650 -28.93 -1.46 12.62
CA TYR A 650 -27.82 -2.37 12.86
C TYR A 650 -27.46 -2.46 14.35
N ALA A 651 -27.73 -1.42 15.14
CA ALA A 651 -27.72 -1.54 16.60
C ALA A 651 -28.65 -2.67 17.08
N GLN A 652 -29.86 -2.76 16.50
CA GLN A 652 -30.81 -3.82 16.82
C GLN A 652 -30.38 -5.17 16.23
N LYS A 653 -30.11 -5.23 14.92
CA LYS A 653 -29.86 -6.49 14.19
C LYS A 653 -28.53 -7.16 14.57
N VAL A 654 -27.47 -6.38 14.75
CA VAL A 654 -26.10 -6.90 14.93
C VAL A 654 -25.74 -7.02 16.40
N TYR A 655 -26.01 -5.97 17.19
CA TYR A 655 -25.61 -5.91 18.59
C TYR A 655 -26.69 -6.37 19.57
N GLY A 656 -27.93 -6.57 19.08
CA GLY A 656 -29.08 -6.90 19.91
C GLY A 656 -29.52 -5.77 20.83
N ALA A 657 -29.18 -4.52 20.51
CA ALA A 657 -29.50 -3.38 21.33
C ALA A 657 -30.99 -3.07 21.29
N VAL A 658 -31.54 -2.75 22.46
CA VAL A 658 -32.89 -2.20 22.62
C VAL A 658 -32.73 -0.79 23.12
N PHE A 659 -33.28 0.18 22.40
CA PHE A 659 -33.11 1.60 22.68
C PHE A 659 -34.39 2.39 22.47
N THR A 660 -34.44 3.57 23.03
CA THR A 660 -35.45 4.60 22.74
C THR A 660 -34.77 5.83 22.17
N GLN A 661 -35.49 6.59 21.34
CA GLN A 661 -35.05 7.89 20.88
C GLN A 661 -35.97 8.96 21.47
N ASP A 662 -35.40 10.00 22.08
CA ASP A 662 -36.18 11.10 22.62
C ASP A 662 -36.60 12.11 21.53
N ALA A 663 -37.38 13.12 21.92
CA ALA A 663 -37.86 14.15 21.00
C ALA A 663 -36.74 15.02 20.39
N LYS A 664 -35.52 14.97 20.94
CA LYS A 664 -34.32 15.67 20.43
C LYS A 664 -33.48 14.78 19.52
N GLY A 665 -33.91 13.54 19.27
CA GLY A 665 -33.19 12.58 18.44
C GLY A 665 -32.08 11.83 19.18
N VAL A 666 -31.96 11.99 20.51
CA VAL A 666 -30.92 11.33 21.31
C VAL A 666 -31.36 9.90 21.63
N PHE A 667 -30.49 8.94 21.32
CA PHE A 667 -30.69 7.54 21.63
C PHE A 667 -30.26 7.22 23.06
N THR A 668 -31.03 6.37 23.73
CA THR A 668 -30.70 5.78 25.04
C THR A 668 -30.90 4.28 24.99
N VAL A 669 -29.86 3.51 25.32
CA VAL A 669 -29.87 2.04 25.27
C VAL A 669 -30.31 1.45 26.62
N ASP A 670 -31.34 0.61 26.61
CA ASP A 670 -31.80 -0.14 27.77
C ASP A 670 -30.96 -1.40 27.94
N ALA A 671 -30.03 -1.38 28.90
CA ALA A 671 -29.11 -2.50 29.14
C ALA A 671 -29.83 -3.79 29.54
N GLY A 672 -30.93 -3.72 30.28
CA GLY A 672 -31.69 -4.89 30.74
C GLY A 672 -32.41 -5.58 29.59
N LYS A 673 -33.14 -4.80 28.76
CA LYS A 673 -33.81 -5.34 27.56
C LYS A 673 -32.82 -5.78 26.50
N THR A 674 -31.71 -5.07 26.33
CA THR A 674 -30.61 -5.48 25.45
C THR A 674 -30.07 -6.85 25.85
N GLN A 675 -29.85 -7.10 27.15
CA GLN A 675 -29.40 -8.41 27.61
C GLN A 675 -30.42 -9.53 27.33
N ALA A 676 -31.71 -9.25 27.51
CA ALA A 676 -32.78 -10.20 27.16
C ALA A 676 -32.78 -10.50 25.65
N ARG A 677 -32.70 -9.47 24.80
CA ARG A 677 -32.62 -9.63 23.34
C ARG A 677 -31.37 -10.41 22.91
N ARG A 678 -30.22 -10.18 23.53
CA ARG A 678 -28.98 -10.94 23.27
C ARG A 678 -29.14 -12.42 23.61
N ALA A 679 -29.88 -12.76 24.68
CA ALA A 679 -30.17 -14.15 25.01
C ALA A 679 -31.05 -14.83 23.94
N GLU A 680 -31.99 -14.10 23.34
CA GLU A 680 -32.78 -14.59 22.20
C GLU A 680 -31.92 -14.79 20.96
N ILE A 681 -31.05 -13.83 20.62
CA ILE A 681 -30.11 -13.95 19.49
C ILE A 681 -29.22 -15.20 19.64
N ARG A 682 -28.78 -15.55 20.85
CA ARG A 682 -28.03 -16.79 21.08
C ARG A 682 -28.86 -18.03 20.72
N LYS A 683 -30.16 -18.07 21.04
CA LYS A 683 -31.07 -19.15 20.64
C LYS A 683 -31.30 -19.17 19.13
N GLU A 684 -31.51 -18.00 18.50
CA GLU A 684 -31.66 -17.87 17.04
C GLU A 684 -30.43 -18.36 16.29
N ARG A 685 -29.22 -18.04 16.78
CA ARG A 685 -27.96 -18.53 16.21
C ARG A 685 -27.83 -20.05 16.31
N LEU A 686 -28.23 -20.66 17.42
CA LEU A 686 -28.26 -22.12 17.58
C LEU A 686 -29.29 -22.78 16.66
N ALA A 687 -30.46 -22.15 16.47
CA ALA A 687 -31.53 -22.69 15.65
C ALA A 687 -31.23 -22.64 14.14
N ARG A 688 -30.52 -21.60 13.67
CA ARG A 688 -30.19 -21.42 12.25
C ARG A 688 -28.88 -22.06 11.82
N SER A 689 -28.00 -22.43 12.76
CA SER A 689 -26.69 -22.99 12.44
C SER A 689 -26.80 -24.48 12.11
N LEU A 690 -25.88 -24.93 11.26
CA LEU A 690 -25.70 -26.34 10.94
C LEU A 690 -24.34 -26.81 11.46
N PRO A 691 -24.19 -28.07 11.89
CA PRO A 691 -22.87 -28.63 12.13
C PRO A 691 -22.01 -28.49 10.87
N THR A 692 -20.76 -28.03 11.03
CA THR A 692 -19.86 -27.74 9.89
C THR A 692 -19.72 -28.93 8.93
N ARG A 693 -19.74 -30.16 9.43
CA ARG A 693 -19.64 -31.37 8.59
C ARG A 693 -20.81 -31.53 7.62
N GLU A 694 -22.01 -31.07 7.97
CA GLU A 694 -23.18 -31.14 7.09
C GLU A 694 -23.09 -30.07 6.00
N TRP A 695 -22.77 -28.82 6.36
CA TRP A 695 -22.49 -27.77 5.38
C TRP A 695 -21.36 -28.16 4.42
N MET A 696 -20.29 -28.78 4.91
CA MET A 696 -19.16 -29.22 4.08
C MET A 696 -19.57 -30.29 3.05
N LYS A 697 -20.59 -31.11 3.30
CA LYS A 697 -21.08 -32.09 2.31
C LYS A 697 -21.73 -31.36 1.13
N GLU A 698 -22.62 -30.41 1.42
CA GLU A 698 -23.29 -29.60 0.40
C GLU A 698 -22.28 -28.79 -0.43
N GLU A 699 -21.30 -28.16 0.23
CA GLU A 699 -20.28 -27.38 -0.47
C GLU A 699 -19.35 -28.28 -1.30
N ARG A 700 -19.00 -29.47 -0.81
CA ARG A 700 -18.26 -30.48 -1.59
C ARG A 700 -19.03 -30.90 -2.84
N GLU A 701 -20.34 -31.12 -2.74
CA GLU A 701 -21.17 -31.45 -3.90
C GLU A 701 -21.17 -30.32 -4.94
N ARG A 702 -21.22 -29.05 -4.51
CA ARG A 702 -21.05 -27.90 -5.40
C ARG A 702 -19.68 -27.92 -6.09
N ILE A 703 -18.61 -28.18 -5.36
CA ILE A 703 -17.24 -28.26 -5.91
C ILE A 703 -17.12 -29.38 -6.94
N LEU A 704 -17.65 -30.58 -6.64
CA LEU A 704 -17.66 -31.70 -7.59
C LEU A 704 -18.37 -31.35 -8.89
N ASN A 705 -19.49 -30.64 -8.78
CA ASN A 705 -20.29 -30.20 -9.92
C ASN A 705 -19.78 -28.89 -10.57
N LYS A 706 -18.62 -28.36 -10.14
CA LYS A 706 -18.08 -27.06 -10.56
C LYS A 706 -19.13 -25.92 -10.47
N HIS A 707 -20.02 -25.98 -9.48
CA HIS A 707 -21.12 -25.03 -9.28
C HIS A 707 -20.63 -23.81 -8.49
N SER A 708 -20.03 -22.85 -9.20
CA SER A 708 -19.66 -21.54 -8.66
C SER A 708 -19.54 -20.52 -9.79
N SER A 709 -19.48 -19.23 -9.45
CA SER A 709 -19.25 -18.18 -10.44
C SER A 709 -17.88 -18.31 -11.11
N VAL A 710 -17.75 -17.89 -12.38
CA VAL A 710 -16.54 -18.08 -13.18
C VAL A 710 -15.29 -17.47 -12.53
N GLN A 711 -15.39 -16.29 -11.91
CA GLN A 711 -14.28 -15.63 -11.22
C GLN A 711 -13.74 -16.43 -10.00
N VAL A 712 -14.60 -17.19 -9.33
CA VAL A 712 -14.19 -18.10 -8.24
C VAL A 712 -13.46 -19.31 -8.82
N GLN A 713 -13.98 -19.87 -9.91
CA GLN A 713 -13.31 -20.97 -10.61
C GLN A 713 -11.95 -20.55 -11.18
N HIS A 714 -11.88 -19.36 -11.79
CA HIS A 714 -10.65 -18.78 -12.32
C HIS A 714 -9.61 -18.56 -11.22
N MET A 715 -10.00 -17.99 -10.08
CA MET A 715 -9.13 -17.83 -8.92
C MET A 715 -8.49 -19.16 -8.51
N PHE A 716 -9.31 -20.20 -8.29
CA PHE A 716 -8.78 -21.52 -7.90
C PHE A 716 -7.94 -22.16 -9.00
N ALA A 717 -8.37 -22.11 -10.27
CA ALA A 717 -7.62 -22.67 -11.39
C ALA A 717 -6.22 -22.05 -11.53
N THR A 718 -6.11 -20.72 -11.42
CA THR A 718 -4.81 -20.03 -11.49
C THR A 718 -3.92 -20.34 -10.29
N SER A 719 -4.47 -20.42 -9.07
CA SER A 719 -3.74 -20.85 -7.87
C SER A 719 -3.27 -22.31 -7.97
N PHE A 720 -4.10 -23.22 -8.49
CA PHE A 720 -3.72 -24.62 -8.66
C PHE A 720 -2.61 -24.80 -9.69
N ALA A 721 -2.66 -24.04 -10.79
CA ALA A 721 -1.65 -24.07 -11.84
C ALA A 721 -0.26 -23.61 -11.35
N LEU A 722 -0.20 -22.72 -10.35
CA LEU A 722 1.06 -22.23 -9.78
C LEU A 722 1.55 -23.05 -8.57
N SER A 723 0.67 -23.86 -7.96
CA SER A 723 0.99 -24.53 -6.69
C SER A 723 0.34 -25.92 -6.59
N GLU A 724 1.16 -26.95 -6.79
CA GLU A 724 0.76 -28.34 -6.57
C GLU A 724 0.43 -28.61 -5.09
N LYS A 725 1.16 -27.99 -4.15
CA LYS A 725 0.94 -28.17 -2.71
C LYS A 725 -0.46 -27.71 -2.31
N PHE A 726 -0.86 -26.48 -2.67
CA PHE A 726 -2.21 -25.98 -2.42
C PHE A 726 -3.29 -26.84 -3.09
N THR A 727 -3.06 -27.30 -4.33
CA THR A 727 -3.99 -28.19 -5.05
C THR A 727 -4.23 -29.50 -4.28
N ARG A 728 -3.15 -30.13 -3.80
CA ARG A 728 -3.23 -31.36 -3.00
C ARG A 728 -3.94 -31.13 -1.67
N GLU A 729 -3.62 -30.04 -0.97
CA GLU A 729 -4.27 -29.68 0.29
C GLU A 729 -5.78 -29.42 0.10
N PHE A 730 -6.17 -28.71 -0.96
CA PHE A 730 -7.56 -28.47 -1.31
C PHE A 730 -8.32 -29.77 -1.61
N LYS A 731 -7.75 -30.64 -2.47
CA LYS A 731 -8.34 -31.96 -2.78
C LYS A 731 -8.47 -32.84 -1.55
N ALA A 732 -7.47 -32.84 -0.67
CA ALA A 732 -7.49 -33.60 0.57
C ALA A 732 -8.55 -33.08 1.54
N PHE A 733 -8.64 -31.75 1.72
CA PHE A 733 -9.63 -31.12 2.61
C PHE A 733 -11.06 -31.43 2.18
N TRP A 734 -11.34 -31.34 0.88
CA TRP A 734 -12.66 -31.62 0.32
C TRP A 734 -12.89 -33.08 -0.08
N ASN A 735 -11.92 -33.98 0.17
CA ASN A 735 -11.99 -35.38 -0.24
C ASN A 735 -12.45 -35.56 -1.70
N LEU A 736 -11.79 -34.86 -2.62
CA LEU A 736 -12.15 -34.90 -4.04
C LEU A 736 -11.49 -36.11 -4.73
N PRO A 737 -12.15 -36.71 -5.74
CA PRO A 737 -11.55 -37.73 -6.58
C PRO A 737 -10.21 -37.27 -7.19
N ALA A 738 -9.28 -38.21 -7.38
CA ALA A 738 -7.95 -37.88 -7.91
C ALA A 738 -8.03 -37.25 -9.32
N ASP A 739 -8.96 -37.73 -10.13
CA ASP A 739 -9.28 -37.31 -11.50
C ASP A 739 -10.11 -36.02 -11.57
N TRP A 740 -10.66 -35.51 -10.46
CA TRP A 740 -11.31 -34.20 -10.46
C TRP A 740 -10.28 -33.11 -10.78
N GLN A 741 -10.59 -32.26 -11.76
CA GLN A 741 -9.74 -31.16 -12.20
C GLN A 741 -10.57 -29.91 -12.49
N LEU A 742 -9.96 -28.75 -12.25
CA LEU A 742 -10.50 -27.45 -12.63
C LEU A 742 -9.43 -26.74 -13.47
N LEU A 743 -9.59 -26.76 -14.78
CA LEU A 743 -8.62 -26.21 -15.72
C LEU A 743 -9.11 -24.85 -16.21
N GLU A 744 -8.19 -23.88 -16.26
CA GLU A 744 -8.52 -22.51 -16.67
C GLU A 744 -9.06 -22.43 -18.11
N GLU A 745 -8.56 -23.28 -19.01
CA GLU A 745 -8.98 -23.34 -20.41
C GLU A 745 -10.43 -23.83 -20.61
N GLU A 746 -11.03 -24.44 -19.58
CA GLU A 746 -12.43 -24.91 -19.62
C GLU A 746 -13.44 -23.83 -19.21
N LEU A 747 -12.98 -22.67 -18.73
CA LEU A 747 -13.83 -21.67 -18.08
C LEU A 747 -14.53 -20.69 -19.05
N GLY A 748 -14.22 -20.76 -20.34
CA GLY A 748 -14.82 -19.87 -21.36
C GLY A 748 -14.45 -18.39 -21.20
N VAL A 749 -13.35 -18.09 -20.51
CA VAL A 749 -12.78 -16.74 -20.36
C VAL A 749 -11.39 -16.66 -20.99
N PRO A 750 -10.89 -15.46 -21.36
CA PRO A 750 -9.53 -15.32 -21.84
C PRO A 750 -8.49 -15.80 -20.83
N SER A 751 -7.50 -16.57 -21.28
CA SER A 751 -6.41 -17.14 -20.46
C SER A 751 -5.02 -16.69 -20.94
N TYR A 752 -4.95 -15.49 -21.53
CA TYR A 752 -3.68 -14.92 -22.01
C TYR A 752 -2.72 -14.74 -20.83
N GLY A 753 -1.45 -15.11 -21.02
CA GLY A 753 -0.46 -15.12 -19.94
C GLY A 753 -0.50 -16.36 -19.04
N ALA A 754 -1.45 -17.30 -19.21
CA ALA A 754 -1.47 -18.51 -18.39
C ALA A 754 -0.26 -19.42 -18.65
N LYS A 755 0.14 -19.61 -19.93
CA LYS A 755 1.22 -20.54 -20.35
C LYS A 755 2.47 -19.85 -20.92
N HIS A 756 2.31 -18.72 -21.61
CA HIS A 756 3.40 -18.04 -22.33
C HIS A 756 3.75 -16.71 -21.66
N ARG A 757 4.96 -16.65 -21.12
CA ARG A 757 5.44 -15.54 -20.30
C ARG A 757 6.91 -15.26 -20.60
N MET A 758 7.32 -14.01 -20.43
CA MET A 758 8.71 -13.60 -20.64
C MET A 758 9.15 -12.70 -19.49
N ASP A 759 9.95 -13.24 -18.59
CA ASP A 759 10.52 -12.52 -17.47
C ASP A 759 11.52 -11.45 -17.94
N LEU A 760 11.70 -10.40 -17.14
CA LEU A 760 12.64 -9.31 -17.42
C LEU A 760 14.09 -9.82 -17.56
N SER A 761 14.49 -10.83 -16.78
CA SER A 761 15.83 -11.44 -16.79
C SER A 761 16.21 -12.12 -18.12
N LEU A 762 15.25 -12.33 -19.02
CA LEU A 762 15.52 -12.89 -20.35
C LEU A 762 15.96 -11.83 -21.36
N LEU A 763 15.96 -10.54 -20.99
CA LEU A 763 16.49 -9.48 -21.84
C LEU A 763 18.04 -9.45 -21.78
N PRO A 764 18.72 -9.03 -22.86
CA PRO A 764 20.16 -8.88 -22.85
C PRO A 764 20.63 -7.91 -21.76
N ASP A 765 21.74 -8.24 -21.09
CA ASP A 765 22.38 -7.40 -20.08
C ASP A 765 21.49 -7.07 -18.86
N VAL A 766 20.53 -7.94 -18.54
CA VAL A 766 19.69 -7.79 -17.35
C VAL A 766 20.02 -8.87 -16.33
N THR A 767 20.52 -8.43 -15.18
CA THR A 767 20.71 -9.22 -13.97
C THR A 767 19.73 -8.73 -12.90
N THR A 768 18.69 -9.51 -12.62
CA THR A 768 17.71 -9.17 -11.59
C THR A 768 18.23 -9.52 -10.19
N VAL A 769 17.84 -8.72 -9.19
CA VAL A 769 18.16 -8.99 -7.78
C VAL A 769 17.01 -9.80 -7.17
N VAL A 770 17.24 -11.08 -6.91
CA VAL A 770 16.28 -11.94 -6.19
C VAL A 770 16.55 -11.87 -4.69
N GLN A 771 15.53 -11.54 -3.91
CA GLN A 771 15.63 -11.34 -2.46
C GLN A 771 14.71 -12.26 -1.65
N VAL A 772 13.96 -13.14 -2.33
CA VAL A 772 13.02 -14.10 -1.74
C VAL A 772 13.32 -15.52 -2.22
N GLU A 773 12.77 -16.53 -1.54
CA GLU A 773 12.65 -17.86 -2.12
C GLU A 773 11.49 -17.86 -3.13
N GLU A 774 11.72 -18.31 -4.36
CA GLU A 774 10.73 -18.30 -5.45
C GLU A 774 10.08 -19.66 -5.75
#